data_AF-A0A7W1MCP8-F1
#
_entry.id   AF-A0A7W1MCP8-F1
#
_cell.length_a   1.000
_cell.length_b   1.000
_cell.length_c   1.000
_cell.angle_alpha   90.00
_cell.angle_beta   90.00
_cell.angle_gamma   90.00
#
_symmetry.space_group_name_H-M   'P 1'
#
loop_
_entity.id
_entity.type
_entity.pdbx_description
1 polymer ?
#
loop_
_entity_poly.entity_id
_entity_poly.type
_entity_poly.pdbx_seq_one_letter_code
_entity_poly.pdbx_strand_id
1 'polypeptide(L)'
;YILSCNLVQEERFEISKIAASHSGGELSEIIIHLGLNQEQRFEIAKIVAVQNGEAISKLIAKYDLNQDQLFEIAMIVAAYNEEAISKTLAKYLLNEEQRFEIAKIAVSQNARGVSECILNYRLNQEQRFEIAMIAVASNVMAVSQNISNYDLSPEQRFVIAKIVAARNGWAISEHIPEYHLNQEQSFEIAKLAARESVNNFCENIKNYRITKSIYCFEIAKIVAGQLLDSNDTADLVLKRISNCLPSELTIHDLNQHAEKSLYDTYFSPFIDEISRQRDLFIRKPLIHCLASFLVLCESYNLSPKSLKRGLPIIKELFDFREPEFRFSLISSVVEALRTEGRIESWEGLFNLTENKSFTPLICMFMDPLMLEKDKVSIAHIIKTRVFQNTRVRNPFIKNLEKLVNEKKISIENKRLIFCNFVCCQPLTTNSLIKNSQNIAFLLGFCETEILINADPDKGLDPLVNHVLKKHLGLDSIENCAEKFLNTFGLFRQPDAIFRYAATLMQLGFLREEYMERLREFACSVLEGSFPAMRYTTNNNLHLQTVFSGPEGQGLKEKWERGAIYDDLFTSDSVSVRQEKVFDCVDFFRTKILQENHLDNNYSELFIALSNPTKIEELKGILTAKLQGRDLWGKKMSSFQLQVINLMYPDAPYSNIEIKMKLESLSKALNSIYPQGSTENRPQLCEDLKEVIGHLQSPQATRQVSQYDGWLVRDTDDPCTLLLLGTEISTQSCQSVDRSPDFSKCLLSYLIDGKNRVLVVSDEEGKTIARSVLRLLCDSEGRNVLFQEYIYPKTPMDAAITTALNNGAKRRAKELNLPLLSDKLSDVPYPYTVRSKGGRAPSEYVESGDMLTIGVTGNIWHLNSLYCVLDSQ
;
A
#
# COMPACT_ATOMS: atom_id res chain seq x y z
N TYR A 1 -60.85 4.08 -77.54
CA TYR A 1 -61.89 5.11 -77.38
C TYR A 1 -61.55 6.39 -78.14
N ILE A 2 -60.44 7.08 -77.83
CA ILE A 2 -60.06 8.34 -78.52
C ILE A 2 -59.90 8.15 -80.04
N LEU A 3 -59.25 7.07 -80.47
CA LEU A 3 -59.05 6.75 -81.90
C LEU A 3 -60.30 6.27 -82.64
N SER A 4 -61.32 5.79 -81.92
CA SER A 4 -62.52 5.15 -82.49
C SER A 4 -63.74 6.08 -82.55
N CYS A 5 -63.67 7.25 -81.90
CA CYS A 5 -64.78 8.21 -81.83
C CYS A 5 -64.47 9.44 -82.69
N ASN A 6 -65.49 9.98 -83.37
CA ASN A 6 -65.36 11.13 -84.27
C ASN A 6 -65.38 12.46 -83.49
N LEU A 7 -64.41 12.63 -82.58
CA LEU A 7 -64.29 13.79 -81.68
C LEU A 7 -63.71 15.00 -82.42
N VAL A 8 -64.13 16.22 -82.06
CA VAL A 8 -63.44 17.45 -82.51
C VAL A 8 -62.11 17.64 -81.76
N GLN A 9 -61.19 18.42 -82.30
CA GLN A 9 -59.82 18.53 -81.79
C GLN A 9 -59.74 18.91 -80.30
N GLU A 10 -60.61 19.82 -79.84
CA GLU A 10 -60.64 20.27 -78.44
C GLU A 10 -61.10 19.16 -77.48
N GLU A 11 -62.14 18.40 -77.86
CA GLU A 11 -62.61 17.25 -77.08
C GLU A 11 -61.54 16.14 -77.01
N ARG A 12 -60.80 15.95 -78.11
CA ARG A 12 -59.65 15.02 -78.12
C ARG A 12 -58.57 15.47 -77.15
N PHE A 13 -58.28 16.76 -77.07
CA PHE A 13 -57.28 17.30 -76.16
C PHE A 13 -57.68 17.10 -74.70
N GLU A 14 -58.90 17.46 -74.30
CA GLU A 14 -59.38 17.29 -72.92
C GLU A 14 -59.39 15.82 -72.48
N ILE A 15 -59.91 14.91 -73.32
CA ILE A 15 -59.92 13.48 -73.01
C ILE A 15 -58.49 12.93 -72.95
N SER A 16 -57.57 13.44 -73.79
CA SER A 16 -56.17 13.05 -73.75
C SER A 16 -55.47 13.51 -72.47
N LYS A 17 -55.79 14.69 -71.91
CA LYS A 17 -55.27 15.11 -70.59
C LYS A 17 -55.72 14.16 -69.47
N ILE A 18 -56.99 13.76 -69.49
CA ILE A 18 -57.52 12.79 -68.52
C ILE A 18 -56.80 11.44 -68.69
N ALA A 19 -56.66 10.95 -69.92
CA ALA A 19 -55.94 9.71 -70.21
C ALA A 19 -54.46 9.79 -69.78
N ALA A 20 -53.81 10.94 -69.98
CA ALA A 20 -52.42 11.18 -69.59
C ALA A 20 -52.20 11.04 -68.08
N SER A 21 -53.16 11.52 -67.28
CA SER A 21 -53.11 11.44 -65.82
C SER A 21 -53.30 10.02 -65.26
N HIS A 22 -53.86 9.09 -66.03
CA HIS A 22 -54.16 7.72 -65.59
C HIS A 22 -53.23 6.67 -66.24
N SER A 23 -52.94 6.80 -67.53
CA SER A 23 -52.24 5.80 -68.34
C SER A 23 -51.31 6.48 -69.37
N GLY A 24 -50.44 7.36 -68.90
CA GLY A 24 -49.57 8.18 -69.75
C GLY A 24 -48.65 7.39 -70.69
N GLY A 25 -48.26 6.15 -70.33
CA GLY A 25 -47.48 5.29 -71.20
C GLY A 25 -48.23 4.82 -72.44
N GLU A 26 -49.45 4.29 -72.27
CA GLU A 26 -50.31 3.87 -73.38
C GLU A 26 -50.69 5.05 -74.27
N LEU A 27 -50.99 6.21 -73.66
CA LEU A 27 -51.29 7.43 -74.41
C LEU A 27 -50.10 7.89 -75.27
N SER A 28 -48.89 7.82 -74.71
CA SER A 28 -47.66 8.20 -75.42
C SER A 28 -47.41 7.34 -76.67
N GLU A 29 -47.88 6.10 -76.69
CA GLU A 29 -47.71 5.23 -77.86
C GLU A 29 -48.51 5.70 -79.06
N ILE A 30 -49.69 6.28 -78.81
CA ILE A 30 -50.66 6.68 -79.83
C ILE A 30 -50.73 8.19 -80.07
N ILE A 31 -49.92 9.01 -79.38
CA ILE A 31 -50.00 10.48 -79.37
C ILE A 31 -49.98 11.12 -80.78
N ILE A 32 -49.20 10.56 -81.71
CA ILE A 32 -49.11 11.03 -83.11
C ILE A 32 -50.44 10.83 -83.86
N HIS A 33 -51.20 9.79 -83.51
CA HIS A 33 -52.45 9.44 -84.18
C HIS A 33 -53.65 10.23 -83.67
N LEU A 34 -53.48 11.07 -82.64
CA LEU A 34 -54.58 11.83 -82.03
C LEU A 34 -54.95 13.10 -82.81
N GLY A 35 -54.09 13.55 -83.74
CA GLY A 35 -54.33 14.76 -84.54
C GLY A 35 -54.19 16.07 -83.76
N LEU A 36 -53.42 16.05 -82.67
CA LEU A 36 -53.16 17.23 -81.81
C LEU A 36 -52.04 18.10 -82.40
N ASN A 37 -52.12 19.41 -82.19
CA ASN A 37 -51.03 20.33 -82.55
C ASN A 37 -49.85 20.22 -81.55
N GLN A 38 -48.71 20.87 -81.84
CA GLN A 38 -47.50 20.76 -81.01
C GLN A 38 -47.72 21.26 -79.57
N GLU A 39 -48.44 22.36 -79.38
CA GLU A 39 -48.69 22.95 -78.05
C GLU A 39 -49.60 22.08 -77.19
N GLN A 40 -50.63 21.48 -77.79
CA GLN A 40 -51.48 20.48 -77.14
C GLN A 40 -50.69 19.22 -76.77
N ARG A 41 -49.79 18.76 -77.65
CA ARG A 41 -48.90 17.62 -77.33
C ARG A 41 -47.94 17.97 -76.19
N PHE A 42 -47.45 19.20 -76.13
CA PHE A 42 -46.58 19.68 -75.05
C PHE A 42 -47.29 19.67 -73.70
N GLU A 43 -48.51 20.19 -73.60
CA GLU A 43 -49.27 20.18 -72.35
C GLU A 43 -49.61 18.74 -71.88
N ILE A 44 -49.90 17.84 -72.80
CA ILE A 44 -50.04 16.41 -72.47
C ILE A 44 -48.70 15.83 -72.00
N ALA A 45 -47.58 16.17 -72.66
CA ALA A 45 -46.26 15.71 -72.26
C ALA A 45 -45.90 16.13 -70.83
N LYS A 46 -46.29 17.34 -70.39
CA LYS A 46 -46.10 17.79 -69.00
C LYS A 46 -46.84 16.89 -68.02
N ILE A 47 -48.09 16.56 -68.30
CA ILE A 47 -48.92 15.68 -67.46
C ILE A 47 -48.30 14.28 -67.41
N VAL A 48 -47.92 13.71 -68.55
CA VAL A 48 -47.27 12.39 -68.62
C VAL A 48 -45.91 12.43 -67.92
N ALA A 49 -45.16 13.52 -67.98
CA ALA A 49 -43.85 13.64 -67.33
C ALA A 49 -43.94 13.58 -65.80
N VAL A 50 -44.95 14.20 -65.21
CA VAL A 50 -45.22 14.09 -63.76
C VAL A 50 -45.69 12.67 -63.40
N GLN A 51 -46.53 12.06 -64.24
CA GLN A 51 -47.18 10.77 -63.93
C GLN A 51 -46.27 9.55 -64.17
N ASN A 52 -45.55 9.54 -65.29
CA ASN A 52 -44.75 8.41 -65.76
C ASN A 52 -43.55 8.92 -66.59
N GLY A 53 -42.56 9.45 -65.88
CA GLY A 53 -41.29 9.92 -66.44
C GLY A 53 -40.60 8.92 -67.37
N GLU A 54 -40.60 7.63 -67.02
CA GLU A 54 -39.96 6.59 -67.84
C GLU A 54 -40.64 6.45 -69.22
N ALA A 55 -41.97 6.45 -69.26
CA ALA A 55 -42.72 6.29 -70.50
C ALA A 55 -42.57 7.51 -71.41
N ILE A 56 -42.68 8.74 -70.87
CA ILE A 56 -42.46 9.95 -71.66
C ILE A 56 -41.03 9.98 -72.21
N SER A 57 -40.03 9.64 -71.40
CA SER A 57 -38.63 9.59 -71.82
C SER A 57 -38.38 8.58 -72.94
N LYS A 58 -39.06 7.42 -72.90
CA LYS A 58 -38.92 6.39 -73.95
C LYS A 58 -39.51 6.86 -75.28
N LEU A 59 -40.59 7.63 -75.24
CA LEU A 59 -41.41 7.99 -76.40
C LEU A 59 -41.38 9.48 -76.74
N ILE A 60 -40.46 10.26 -76.17
CA ILE A 60 -40.41 11.72 -76.30
C ILE A 60 -40.36 12.18 -77.77
N ALA A 61 -39.68 11.43 -78.63
CA ALA A 61 -39.60 11.70 -80.07
C ALA A 61 -40.98 11.67 -80.77
N LYS A 62 -41.97 10.96 -80.21
CA LYS A 62 -43.33 10.91 -80.76
C LYS A 62 -44.13 12.20 -80.51
N TYR A 63 -43.71 13.03 -79.56
CA TYR A 63 -44.42 14.26 -79.22
C TYR A 63 -44.09 15.42 -80.17
N ASP A 64 -43.01 15.30 -80.96
CA ASP A 64 -42.60 16.30 -81.97
C ASP A 64 -42.53 17.72 -81.37
N LEU A 65 -41.75 17.84 -80.29
CA LEU A 65 -41.56 19.06 -79.49
C LEU A 65 -40.31 19.83 -79.95
N ASN A 66 -40.32 21.14 -79.77
CA ASN A 66 -39.13 21.97 -80.00
C ASN A 66 -38.14 21.88 -78.83
N GLN A 67 -36.95 22.47 -78.98
CA GLN A 67 -35.87 22.38 -77.99
C GLN A 67 -36.23 22.94 -76.60
N ASP A 68 -36.90 24.09 -76.54
CA ASP A 68 -37.29 24.72 -75.26
C ASP A 68 -38.34 23.86 -74.54
N GLN A 69 -39.29 23.31 -75.30
CA GLN A 69 -40.29 22.37 -74.78
C GLN A 69 -39.64 21.07 -74.29
N LEU A 70 -38.68 20.51 -75.04
CA LEU A 70 -37.94 19.32 -74.62
C LEU A 70 -37.17 19.57 -73.31
N PHE A 71 -36.55 20.74 -73.18
CA PHE A 71 -35.87 21.14 -71.95
C PHE A 71 -36.83 21.25 -70.76
N GLU A 72 -37.99 21.89 -70.93
CA GLU A 72 -38.99 22.01 -69.87
C GLU A 72 -39.54 20.64 -69.45
N ILE A 73 -39.83 19.74 -70.41
CA ILE A 73 -40.23 18.36 -70.09
C ILE A 73 -39.11 17.64 -69.33
N ALA A 74 -37.85 17.78 -69.76
CA ALA A 74 -36.73 17.15 -69.09
C ALA A 74 -36.52 17.66 -67.65
N MET A 75 -36.75 18.95 -67.39
CA MET A 75 -36.76 19.51 -66.03
C MET A 75 -37.88 18.90 -65.17
N ILE A 76 -39.08 18.74 -65.73
CA ILE A 76 -40.20 18.10 -65.01
C ILE A 76 -39.87 16.63 -64.72
N VAL A 77 -39.38 15.86 -65.69
CA VAL A 77 -38.99 14.47 -65.46
C VAL A 77 -37.88 14.39 -64.41
N ALA A 78 -36.90 15.29 -64.41
CA ALA A 78 -35.85 15.33 -63.40
C ALA A 78 -36.35 15.64 -61.99
N ALA A 79 -37.45 16.41 -61.86
CA ALA A 79 -38.04 16.74 -60.57
C ALA A 79 -38.90 15.59 -59.98
N TYR A 80 -39.45 14.70 -60.82
CA TYR A 80 -40.42 13.67 -60.38
C TYR A 80 -39.98 12.22 -60.63
N ASN A 81 -39.05 11.97 -61.56
CA ASN A 81 -38.56 10.64 -61.92
C ASN A 81 -37.12 10.74 -62.45
N GLU A 82 -36.20 10.97 -61.53
CA GLU A 82 -34.81 11.26 -61.83
C GLU A 82 -34.02 10.03 -62.33
N GLU A 83 -34.43 8.82 -61.97
CA GLU A 83 -33.85 7.60 -62.54
C GLU A 83 -34.14 7.50 -64.04
N ALA A 84 -35.38 7.81 -64.45
CA ALA A 84 -35.76 7.83 -65.85
C ALA A 84 -34.95 8.86 -66.63
N ILE A 85 -34.84 10.11 -66.15
CA ILE A 85 -34.08 11.14 -66.87
C ILE A 85 -32.60 10.76 -66.97
N SER A 86 -32.01 10.23 -65.91
CA SER A 86 -30.59 9.84 -65.86
C SER A 86 -30.22 8.76 -66.88
N LYS A 87 -31.18 7.87 -67.22
CA LYS A 87 -30.99 6.82 -68.24
C LYS A 87 -31.31 7.27 -69.66
N THR A 88 -32.06 8.36 -69.83
CA THR A 88 -32.68 8.72 -71.11
C THR A 88 -32.37 10.13 -71.60
N LEU A 89 -31.58 10.91 -70.86
CA LEU A 89 -31.26 12.32 -71.17
C LEU A 89 -30.79 12.54 -72.62
N ALA A 90 -30.03 11.59 -73.18
CA ALA A 90 -29.56 11.66 -74.57
C ALA A 90 -30.69 11.77 -75.61
N LYS A 91 -31.92 11.36 -75.27
CA LYS A 91 -33.09 11.43 -76.16
C LYS A 91 -33.70 12.82 -76.25
N TYR A 92 -33.38 13.72 -75.32
CA TYR A 92 -33.92 15.08 -75.27
C TYR A 92 -33.13 16.09 -76.12
N LEU A 93 -32.01 15.67 -76.74
CA LEU A 93 -31.19 16.49 -77.66
C LEU A 93 -30.74 17.85 -77.10
N LEU A 94 -30.53 17.92 -75.78
CA LEU A 94 -30.23 19.16 -75.05
C LEU A 94 -28.78 19.60 -75.19
N ASN A 95 -28.52 20.91 -75.04
CA ASN A 95 -27.16 21.45 -74.98
C ASN A 95 -26.49 21.20 -73.61
N GLU A 96 -25.21 21.55 -73.46
CA GLU A 96 -24.45 21.26 -72.23
C GLU A 96 -24.98 21.99 -70.99
N GLU A 97 -25.32 23.27 -71.10
CA GLU A 97 -25.84 24.09 -70.01
C GLU A 97 -27.20 23.56 -69.51
N GLN A 98 -28.08 23.19 -70.44
CA GLN A 98 -29.36 22.56 -70.13
C GLN A 98 -29.18 21.21 -69.41
N ARG A 99 -28.26 20.36 -69.87
CA ARG A 99 -27.97 19.09 -69.19
C ARG A 99 -27.43 19.31 -67.78
N PHE A 100 -26.66 20.37 -67.57
CA PHE A 100 -26.15 20.72 -66.26
C PHE A 100 -27.24 21.18 -65.28
N GLU A 101 -28.16 22.04 -65.73
CA GLU A 101 -29.31 22.46 -64.90
C GLU A 101 -30.23 21.29 -64.55
N ILE A 102 -30.46 20.37 -65.49
CA ILE A 102 -31.22 19.14 -65.22
C ILE A 102 -30.48 18.26 -64.21
N ALA A 103 -29.16 18.14 -64.31
CA ALA A 103 -28.38 17.38 -63.34
C ALA A 103 -28.50 17.95 -61.92
N LYS A 104 -28.51 19.29 -61.76
CA LYS A 104 -28.71 19.96 -60.45
C LYS A 104 -30.09 19.65 -59.86
N ILE A 105 -31.12 19.64 -60.69
CA ILE A 105 -32.47 19.28 -60.25
C ILE A 105 -32.52 17.80 -59.86
N ALA A 106 -32.07 16.92 -60.74
CA ALA A 106 -32.10 15.47 -60.54
C ALA A 106 -31.31 15.04 -59.28
N VAL A 107 -30.12 15.62 -59.05
CA VAL A 107 -29.27 15.25 -57.91
C VAL A 107 -29.86 15.68 -56.57
N SER A 108 -30.68 16.74 -56.57
CA SER A 108 -31.40 17.20 -55.38
C SER A 108 -32.50 16.23 -54.95
N GLN A 109 -33.07 15.45 -55.89
CA GLN A 109 -34.11 14.46 -55.62
C GLN A 109 -33.51 13.10 -55.25
N ASN A 110 -32.57 12.59 -56.05
CA ASN A 110 -31.89 11.33 -55.79
C ASN A 110 -30.43 11.40 -56.20
N ALA A 111 -29.60 11.82 -55.24
CA ALA A 111 -28.15 11.87 -55.43
C ALA A 111 -27.57 10.52 -55.89
N ARG A 112 -28.10 9.39 -55.40
CA ARG A 112 -27.60 8.06 -55.77
C ARG A 112 -27.81 7.74 -57.25
N GLY A 113 -29.04 7.88 -57.73
CA GLY A 113 -29.36 7.61 -59.15
C GLY A 113 -28.53 8.48 -60.10
N VAL A 114 -28.32 9.75 -59.73
CA VAL A 114 -27.48 10.65 -60.51
C VAL A 114 -26.00 10.28 -60.43
N SER A 115 -25.46 9.93 -59.26
CA SER A 115 -24.06 9.50 -59.14
C SER A 115 -23.76 8.23 -59.95
N GLU A 116 -24.68 7.28 -60.00
CA GLU A 116 -24.55 6.05 -60.79
C GLU A 116 -24.57 6.34 -62.31
N CYS A 117 -25.31 7.36 -62.74
CA CYS A 117 -25.53 7.69 -64.15
C CYS A 117 -24.87 9.00 -64.60
N ILE A 118 -23.96 9.59 -63.83
CA ILE A 118 -23.45 10.95 -64.07
C ILE A 118 -22.81 11.13 -65.46
N LEU A 119 -22.21 10.06 -65.99
CA LEU A 119 -21.62 10.05 -67.33
C LEU A 119 -22.66 10.23 -68.45
N ASN A 120 -23.91 9.83 -68.24
CA ASN A 120 -24.99 10.01 -69.22
C ASN A 120 -25.35 11.49 -69.43
N TYR A 121 -25.02 12.35 -68.47
CA TYR A 121 -25.28 13.78 -68.57
C TYR A 121 -24.29 14.52 -69.50
N ARG A 122 -23.18 13.87 -69.90
CA ARG A 122 -22.15 14.44 -70.79
C ARG A 122 -21.73 15.85 -70.35
N LEU A 123 -21.43 15.96 -69.05
CA LEU A 123 -20.97 17.18 -68.40
C LEU A 123 -19.44 17.24 -68.45
N ASN A 124 -18.89 18.45 -68.45
CA ASN A 124 -17.46 18.65 -68.28
C ASN A 124 -17.02 18.34 -66.82
N GLN A 125 -15.72 18.35 -66.54
CA GLN A 125 -15.19 17.98 -65.22
C GLN A 125 -15.61 18.96 -64.11
N GLU A 126 -15.64 20.27 -64.37
CA GLU A 126 -16.03 21.28 -63.38
C GLU A 126 -17.51 21.15 -63.01
N GLN A 127 -18.37 20.93 -64.00
CA GLN A 127 -19.78 20.65 -63.78
C GLN A 127 -20.00 19.36 -62.99
N ARG A 128 -19.27 18.28 -63.32
CA ARG A 128 -19.33 17.02 -62.53
C ARG A 128 -18.87 17.23 -61.10
N PHE A 129 -17.85 18.06 -60.86
CA PHE A 129 -17.43 18.42 -59.51
C PHE A 129 -18.52 19.17 -58.74
N GLU A 130 -19.19 20.14 -59.37
CA GLU A 130 -20.31 20.87 -58.75
C GLU A 130 -21.48 19.92 -58.41
N ILE A 131 -21.86 19.03 -59.33
CA ILE A 131 -22.89 18.02 -59.06
C ILE A 131 -22.46 17.08 -57.92
N ALA A 132 -21.19 16.67 -57.86
CA ALA A 132 -20.69 15.85 -56.76
C ALA A 132 -20.77 16.58 -55.41
N MET A 133 -20.48 17.88 -55.39
CA MET A 133 -20.61 18.72 -54.18
C MET A 133 -22.06 18.84 -53.72
N ILE A 134 -23.02 18.96 -54.65
CA ILE A 134 -24.45 18.95 -54.31
C ILE A 134 -24.86 17.55 -53.80
N ALA A 135 -24.43 16.49 -54.48
CA ALA A 135 -24.71 15.10 -54.09
C ALA A 135 -24.18 14.77 -52.69
N VAL A 136 -22.98 15.25 -52.35
CA VAL A 136 -22.36 14.99 -51.03
C VAL A 136 -23.14 15.67 -49.91
N ALA A 137 -23.88 16.74 -50.20
CA ALA A 137 -24.72 17.42 -49.22
C ALA A 137 -25.87 16.51 -48.75
N SER A 138 -26.48 15.75 -49.67
CA SER A 138 -27.65 14.91 -49.43
C SER A 138 -27.33 13.44 -49.15
N ASN A 139 -26.38 12.83 -49.86
CA ASN A 139 -26.04 11.40 -49.71
C ASN A 139 -24.54 11.13 -49.91
N VAL A 140 -23.78 11.28 -48.82
CA VAL A 140 -22.32 11.05 -48.80
C VAL A 140 -21.92 9.63 -49.23
N MET A 141 -22.71 8.61 -48.88
CA MET A 141 -22.40 7.22 -49.20
C MET A 141 -22.48 6.95 -50.70
N ALA A 142 -23.54 7.43 -51.35
CA ALA A 142 -23.72 7.24 -52.78
C ALA A 142 -22.61 7.91 -53.61
N VAL A 143 -22.13 9.07 -53.15
CA VAL A 143 -21.00 9.77 -53.78
C VAL A 143 -19.71 8.96 -53.61
N SER A 144 -19.42 8.43 -52.43
CA SER A 144 -18.22 7.61 -52.20
C SER A 144 -18.22 6.33 -53.03
N GLN A 145 -19.36 5.65 -53.14
CA GLN A 145 -19.52 4.44 -53.96
C GLN A 145 -19.28 4.67 -55.46
N ASN A 146 -19.58 5.88 -55.93
CA ASN A 146 -19.57 6.22 -57.37
C ASN A 146 -18.55 7.32 -57.70
N ILE A 147 -17.59 7.60 -56.82
CA ILE A 147 -16.66 8.73 -56.99
C ILE A 147 -15.84 8.64 -58.28
N SER A 148 -15.55 7.41 -58.72
CA SER A 148 -14.86 7.11 -59.98
C SER A 148 -15.68 7.51 -61.22
N ASN A 149 -17.02 7.51 -61.15
CA ASN A 149 -17.89 7.92 -62.27
C ASN A 149 -17.82 9.42 -62.57
N TYR A 150 -17.46 10.24 -61.57
CA TYR A 150 -17.38 11.69 -61.74
C TYR A 150 -16.14 12.15 -62.51
N ASP A 151 -15.11 11.30 -62.68
CA ASP A 151 -13.89 11.60 -63.45
C ASP A 151 -13.24 12.94 -63.03
N LEU A 152 -13.05 13.09 -61.73
CA LEU A 152 -12.55 14.32 -61.10
C LEU A 152 -11.03 14.38 -61.05
N SER A 153 -10.46 15.57 -60.89
CA SER A 153 -9.03 15.72 -60.61
C SER A 153 -8.68 15.14 -59.23
N PRO A 154 -7.41 14.79 -58.98
CA PRO A 154 -6.96 14.37 -57.64
C PRO A 154 -7.30 15.37 -56.53
N GLU A 155 -7.19 16.67 -56.81
CA GLU A 155 -7.49 17.76 -55.87
C GLU A 155 -8.99 17.83 -55.57
N GLN A 156 -9.83 17.71 -56.60
CA GLN A 156 -11.29 17.68 -56.46
C GLN A 156 -11.75 16.45 -55.66
N ARG A 157 -11.19 15.27 -55.93
CA ARG A 157 -11.45 14.05 -55.13
C ARG A 157 -11.05 14.25 -53.67
N PHE A 158 -9.91 14.89 -53.42
CA PHE A 158 -9.47 15.17 -52.05
C PHE A 158 -10.40 16.13 -51.31
N VAL A 159 -10.93 17.17 -51.97
CA VAL A 159 -11.91 18.08 -51.37
C VAL A 159 -13.18 17.31 -50.97
N ILE A 160 -13.72 16.47 -51.86
CA ILE A 160 -14.90 15.66 -51.56
C ILE A 160 -14.59 14.67 -50.42
N ALA A 161 -13.43 14.00 -50.44
CA ALA A 161 -13.02 13.07 -49.40
C ALA A 161 -13.00 13.72 -48.01
N LYS A 162 -12.53 14.97 -47.88
CA LYS A 162 -12.56 15.71 -46.61
C LYS A 162 -13.99 15.91 -46.10
N ILE A 163 -14.91 16.28 -46.99
CA ILE A 163 -16.30 16.52 -46.62
C ILE A 163 -16.98 15.22 -46.20
N VAL A 164 -16.76 14.12 -46.94
CA VAL A 164 -17.29 12.80 -46.57
C VAL A 164 -16.71 12.35 -45.23
N ALA A 165 -15.39 12.43 -45.03
CA ALA A 165 -14.75 11.99 -43.79
C ALA A 165 -15.20 12.76 -42.54
N ALA A 166 -15.52 14.04 -42.69
CA ALA A 166 -16.02 14.85 -41.59
C ALA A 166 -17.50 14.56 -41.24
N ARG A 167 -18.27 13.95 -42.16
CA ARG A 167 -19.72 13.70 -41.97
C ARG A 167 -20.07 12.24 -41.77
N ASN A 168 -19.27 11.32 -42.28
CA ASN A 168 -19.49 9.88 -42.21
C ASN A 168 -18.15 9.15 -42.42
N GLY A 169 -17.48 8.85 -41.31
CA GLY A 169 -16.20 8.15 -41.26
C GLY A 169 -16.28 6.73 -41.84
N TRP A 170 -17.44 6.08 -41.79
CA TRP A 170 -17.62 4.75 -42.38
C TRP A 170 -17.61 4.79 -43.91
N ALA A 171 -18.45 5.64 -44.52
CA ALA A 171 -18.58 5.77 -45.96
C ALA A 171 -17.23 6.07 -46.64
N ILE A 172 -16.44 6.97 -46.06
CA ILE A 172 -15.11 7.25 -46.59
C ILE A 172 -14.16 6.07 -46.38
N SER A 173 -14.19 5.39 -45.23
CA SER A 173 -13.22 4.34 -44.93
C SER A 173 -13.42 3.09 -45.80
N GLU A 174 -14.66 2.77 -46.15
CA GLU A 174 -14.99 1.65 -47.04
C GLU A 174 -14.51 1.92 -48.48
N HIS A 175 -14.69 3.15 -48.98
CA HIS A 175 -14.45 3.50 -50.38
C HIS A 175 -13.22 4.38 -50.61
N ILE A 176 -12.36 4.62 -49.61
CA ILE A 176 -11.14 5.43 -49.75
C ILE A 176 -10.24 5.01 -50.93
N PRO A 177 -10.13 3.72 -51.33
CA PRO A 177 -9.30 3.35 -52.48
C PRO A 177 -9.78 3.98 -53.81
N GLU A 178 -11.09 4.23 -53.95
CA GLU A 178 -11.71 4.82 -55.14
C GLU A 178 -11.38 6.31 -55.31
N TYR A 179 -10.93 6.98 -54.24
CA TYR A 179 -10.53 8.38 -54.30
C TYR A 179 -9.11 8.59 -54.87
N HIS A 180 -8.32 7.52 -54.99
CA HIS A 180 -6.94 7.53 -55.51
C HIS A 180 -6.05 8.62 -54.87
N LEU A 181 -6.11 8.74 -53.54
CA LEU A 181 -5.35 9.72 -52.77
C LEU A 181 -3.88 9.27 -52.58
N ASN A 182 -2.98 10.26 -52.49
CA ASN A 182 -1.60 10.00 -52.08
C ASN A 182 -1.48 9.79 -50.55
N GLN A 183 -0.30 9.41 -50.05
CA GLN A 183 -0.06 9.15 -48.63
C GLN A 183 -0.44 10.31 -47.70
N GLU A 184 -0.11 11.54 -48.07
CA GLU A 184 -0.35 12.72 -47.22
C GLU A 184 -1.84 13.07 -47.19
N GLN A 185 -2.50 12.97 -48.34
CA GLN A 185 -3.95 13.13 -48.45
C GLN A 185 -4.68 12.05 -47.67
N SER A 186 -4.33 10.76 -47.84
CA SER A 186 -4.93 9.65 -47.08
C SER A 186 -4.74 9.81 -45.57
N PHE A 187 -3.59 10.31 -45.11
CA PHE A 187 -3.36 10.62 -43.70
C PHE A 187 -4.29 11.70 -43.18
N GLU A 188 -4.46 12.82 -43.90
CA GLU A 188 -5.39 13.87 -43.50
C GLU A 188 -6.84 13.37 -43.43
N ILE A 189 -7.28 12.56 -44.39
CA ILE A 189 -8.62 11.95 -44.39
C ILE A 189 -8.77 10.98 -43.22
N ALA A 190 -7.77 10.15 -42.94
CA ALA A 190 -7.79 9.20 -41.83
C ALA A 190 -7.95 9.89 -40.48
N LYS A 191 -7.28 11.04 -40.26
CA LYS A 191 -7.46 11.84 -39.04
C LYS A 191 -8.90 12.34 -38.86
N LEU A 192 -9.55 12.75 -39.95
CA LEU A 192 -10.94 13.21 -39.92
C LEU A 192 -11.89 12.04 -39.64
N ALA A 193 -11.74 10.92 -40.35
CA ALA A 193 -12.57 9.74 -40.16
C ALA A 193 -12.42 9.13 -38.76
N ALA A 194 -11.20 9.09 -38.22
CA ALA A 194 -10.94 8.60 -36.86
C ALA A 194 -11.60 9.46 -35.77
N ARG A 195 -11.77 10.77 -36.00
CA ARG A 195 -12.46 11.67 -35.07
C ARG A 195 -13.98 11.55 -35.14
N GLU A 196 -14.52 11.27 -36.32
CA GLU A 196 -15.97 11.14 -36.50
C GLU A 196 -16.47 9.80 -35.98
N SER A 197 -15.82 8.69 -36.36
CA SER A 197 -16.24 7.36 -35.95
C SER A 197 -15.05 6.40 -35.86
N VAL A 198 -14.46 6.29 -34.66
CA VAL A 198 -13.32 5.40 -34.36
C VAL A 198 -13.58 3.95 -34.77
N ASN A 199 -14.76 3.41 -34.46
CA ASN A 199 -15.07 1.99 -34.66
C ASN A 199 -15.00 1.62 -36.14
N ASN A 200 -15.76 2.33 -36.97
CA ASN A 200 -15.80 2.11 -38.41
C ASN A 200 -14.45 2.41 -39.07
N PHE A 201 -13.70 3.39 -38.56
CA PHE A 201 -12.35 3.69 -39.02
C PHE A 201 -11.38 2.53 -38.74
N CYS A 202 -11.32 2.01 -37.51
CA CYS A 202 -10.40 0.95 -37.13
C CYS A 202 -10.65 -0.37 -37.86
N GLU A 203 -11.88 -0.67 -38.27
CA GLU A 203 -12.20 -1.85 -39.10
C GLU A 203 -11.66 -1.72 -40.53
N ASN A 204 -11.55 -0.49 -41.03
CA ASN A 204 -11.24 -0.18 -42.43
C ASN A 204 -9.90 0.54 -42.62
N ILE A 205 -9.10 0.71 -41.57
CA ILE A 205 -7.83 1.47 -41.62
C ILE A 205 -6.86 0.97 -42.69
N LYS A 206 -6.88 -0.33 -43.00
CA LYS A 206 -6.07 -0.94 -44.06
C LYS A 206 -6.36 -0.34 -45.44
N ASN A 207 -7.57 0.14 -45.67
CA ASN A 207 -7.97 0.73 -46.95
C ASN A 207 -7.28 2.07 -47.21
N TYR A 208 -6.87 2.80 -46.17
CA TYR A 208 -6.16 4.07 -46.29
C TYR A 208 -4.72 3.92 -46.78
N ARG A 209 -4.18 2.67 -46.75
CA ARG A 209 -2.83 2.32 -47.20
C ARG A 209 -1.73 3.19 -46.60
N ILE A 210 -1.87 3.66 -45.36
CA ILE A 210 -0.88 4.52 -44.71
C ILE A 210 0.34 3.70 -44.34
N THR A 211 1.49 4.04 -44.93
CA THR A 211 2.75 3.28 -44.72
C THR A 211 3.80 4.05 -43.94
N LYS A 212 3.72 5.39 -43.88
CA LYS A 212 4.66 6.18 -43.07
C LYS A 212 4.34 5.98 -41.59
N SER A 213 5.32 5.46 -40.83
CA SER A 213 5.18 5.16 -39.40
C SER A 213 4.69 6.36 -38.58
N ILE A 214 5.21 7.56 -38.85
CA ILE A 214 4.80 8.80 -38.15
C ILE A 214 3.30 9.11 -38.32
N TYR A 215 2.71 8.78 -39.47
CA TYR A 215 1.28 8.96 -39.72
C TYR A 215 0.44 7.94 -38.96
N CYS A 216 0.88 6.68 -38.92
CA CYS A 216 0.25 5.63 -38.13
C CYS A 216 0.23 6.01 -36.63
N PHE A 217 1.33 6.56 -36.10
CA PHE A 217 1.41 6.99 -34.70
C PHE A 217 0.46 8.14 -34.36
N GLU A 218 0.40 9.17 -35.21
CA GLU A 218 -0.53 10.30 -34.99
C GLU A 218 -2.00 9.85 -35.05
N ILE A 219 -2.34 8.91 -35.94
CA ILE A 219 -3.68 8.30 -35.99
C ILE A 219 -3.96 7.49 -34.73
N ALA A 220 -3.02 6.65 -34.28
CA ALA A 220 -3.16 5.87 -33.07
C ALA A 220 -3.39 6.75 -31.84
N LYS A 221 -2.75 7.91 -31.76
CA LYS A 221 -2.97 8.91 -30.70
C LYS A 221 -4.39 9.46 -30.72
N ILE A 222 -4.93 9.78 -31.89
CA ILE A 222 -6.32 10.27 -32.04
C ILE A 222 -7.32 9.18 -31.62
N VAL A 223 -7.10 7.95 -32.09
CA VAL A 223 -7.94 6.77 -31.75
C VAL A 223 -7.91 6.50 -30.25
N ALA A 224 -6.74 6.51 -29.63
CA ALA A 224 -6.60 6.31 -28.19
C ALA A 224 -7.33 7.41 -27.39
N GLY A 225 -7.19 8.68 -27.79
CA GLY A 225 -7.88 9.79 -27.13
C GLY A 225 -9.40 9.63 -27.15
N GLN A 226 -9.98 9.22 -28.28
CA GLN A 226 -11.43 9.02 -28.41
C GLN A 226 -11.94 7.76 -27.68
N LEU A 227 -11.11 6.71 -27.57
CA LEU A 227 -11.48 5.48 -26.87
C LEU A 227 -11.38 5.61 -25.34
N LEU A 228 -10.53 6.50 -24.82
CA LEU A 228 -10.45 6.78 -23.38
C LEU A 228 -11.72 7.40 -22.81
N ASP A 229 -12.51 8.08 -23.66
CA ASP A 229 -13.82 8.63 -23.29
C ASP A 229 -14.97 7.62 -23.48
N SER A 230 -14.67 6.38 -23.94
CA SER A 230 -15.65 5.33 -24.19
C SER A 230 -15.72 4.30 -23.05
N ASN A 231 -16.89 3.69 -22.84
CA ASN A 231 -17.09 2.59 -21.87
C ASN A 231 -16.60 1.22 -22.38
N ASP A 232 -15.71 1.18 -23.38
CA ASP A 232 -15.25 -0.07 -23.98
C ASP A 232 -14.24 -0.80 -23.08
N THR A 233 -14.18 -2.13 -23.21
CA THR A 233 -13.22 -2.95 -22.45
C THR A 233 -11.80 -2.70 -22.93
N ALA A 234 -10.83 -2.78 -22.00
CA ALA A 234 -9.43 -2.56 -22.30
C ALA A 234 -8.93 -3.40 -23.49
N ASP A 235 -9.34 -4.66 -23.59
CA ASP A 235 -8.97 -5.55 -24.71
C ASP A 235 -9.46 -5.04 -26.08
N LEU A 236 -10.66 -4.45 -26.12
CA LEU A 236 -11.24 -3.90 -27.35
C LEU A 236 -10.53 -2.60 -27.76
N VAL A 237 -10.21 -1.75 -26.79
CA VAL A 237 -9.41 -0.53 -26.99
C VAL A 237 -8.04 -0.89 -27.54
N LEU A 238 -7.39 -1.90 -26.96
CA LEU A 238 -6.07 -2.38 -27.37
C LEU A 238 -6.05 -2.97 -28.77
N LYS A 239 -7.03 -3.81 -29.10
CA LYS A 239 -7.19 -4.36 -30.47
C LYS A 239 -7.32 -3.23 -31.50
N ARG A 240 -8.09 -2.19 -31.21
CA ARG A 240 -8.31 -1.06 -32.12
C ARG A 240 -7.07 -0.18 -32.30
N ILE A 241 -6.33 0.10 -31.22
CA ILE A 241 -5.06 0.81 -31.31
C ILE A 241 -4.04 -0.01 -32.12
N SER A 242 -3.97 -1.33 -31.90
CA SER A 242 -3.04 -2.21 -32.62
C SER A 242 -3.30 -2.24 -34.13
N ASN A 243 -4.56 -2.16 -34.55
CA ASN A 243 -4.91 -2.10 -35.98
C ASN A 243 -4.40 -0.83 -36.66
N CYS A 244 -4.09 0.23 -35.89
CA CYS A 244 -3.56 1.49 -36.39
C CYS A 244 -2.05 1.52 -36.52
N LEU A 245 -1.35 0.51 -36.01
CA LEU A 245 0.09 0.40 -36.12
C LEU A 245 0.48 -0.32 -37.44
N PRO A 246 1.67 -0.05 -38.01
CA PRO A 246 2.13 -0.67 -39.26
C PRO A 246 2.02 -2.20 -39.22
N SER A 247 1.70 -2.84 -40.35
CA SER A 247 1.58 -4.31 -40.43
C SER A 247 2.88 -5.08 -40.13
N GLU A 248 4.03 -4.42 -40.16
CA GLU A 248 5.32 -4.98 -39.70
C GLU A 248 5.39 -5.13 -38.16
N LEU A 249 4.38 -4.63 -37.44
CA LEU A 249 4.14 -4.77 -36.01
C LEU A 249 2.93 -5.70 -35.74
N THR A 250 2.73 -6.77 -36.52
CA THR A 250 1.69 -7.74 -36.15
C THR A 250 2.04 -8.45 -34.83
N ILE A 251 1.02 -8.80 -34.05
CA ILE A 251 1.15 -9.65 -32.83
C ILE A 251 1.87 -10.98 -33.16
N HIS A 252 1.84 -11.43 -34.42
CA HIS A 252 2.57 -12.61 -34.88
C HIS A 252 4.08 -12.35 -35.09
N ASP A 253 4.47 -11.18 -35.61
CA ASP A 253 5.87 -10.76 -35.79
C ASP A 253 6.54 -10.36 -34.47
N LEU A 254 5.76 -9.78 -33.54
CA LEU A 254 6.17 -9.57 -32.14
C LEU A 254 6.61 -10.89 -31.47
N ASN A 255 6.00 -12.01 -31.86
CA ASN A 255 6.31 -13.35 -31.35
C ASN A 255 7.43 -14.09 -32.11
N GLN A 256 7.66 -13.84 -33.41
CA GLN A 256 8.66 -14.57 -34.21
C GLN A 256 10.01 -13.87 -34.40
N HIS A 257 10.14 -12.55 -34.17
CA HIS A 257 11.37 -11.79 -34.47
C HIS A 257 12.00 -11.04 -33.28
N ALA A 258 11.79 -11.53 -32.05
CA ALA A 258 12.19 -10.88 -30.81
C ALA A 258 13.72 -10.78 -30.52
N GLU A 259 14.64 -11.05 -31.46
CA GLU A 259 16.07 -11.18 -31.12
C GLU A 259 17.05 -10.05 -31.53
N LYS A 260 16.70 -8.96 -32.24
CA LYS A 260 17.55 -7.72 -32.23
C LYS A 260 16.94 -6.46 -32.87
N SER A 261 16.26 -6.58 -34.01
CA SER A 261 15.97 -5.40 -34.85
C SER A 261 14.86 -4.48 -34.34
N LEU A 262 13.88 -5.00 -33.58
CA LEU A 262 12.77 -4.21 -33.04
C LEU A 262 13.23 -3.14 -32.03
N TYR A 263 14.23 -3.46 -31.19
CA TYR A 263 14.74 -2.51 -30.19
C TYR A 263 15.49 -1.35 -30.85
N ASP A 264 16.41 -1.68 -31.77
CA ASP A 264 17.25 -0.69 -32.44
C ASP A 264 16.46 0.17 -33.44
N THR A 265 15.43 -0.40 -34.09
CA THR A 265 14.69 0.28 -35.17
C THR A 265 13.51 1.11 -34.68
N TYR A 266 12.83 0.70 -33.61
CA TYR A 266 11.57 1.33 -33.18
C TYR A 266 11.59 1.84 -31.73
N PHE A 267 12.25 1.14 -30.81
CA PHE A 267 12.32 1.57 -29.41
C PHE A 267 13.32 2.69 -29.17
N SER A 268 14.54 2.55 -29.69
CA SER A 268 15.60 3.56 -29.50
C SER A 268 15.19 4.96 -29.99
N PRO A 269 14.59 5.12 -31.19
CA PRO A 269 14.10 6.42 -31.64
C PRO A 269 12.93 6.98 -30.81
N PHE A 270 12.05 6.12 -30.28
CA PHE A 270 10.91 6.53 -29.45
C PHE A 270 11.35 7.03 -28.07
N ILE A 271 12.36 6.38 -27.48
CA ILE A 271 13.01 6.81 -26.23
C ILE A 271 13.75 8.13 -26.45
N ASP A 272 14.47 8.25 -27.55
CA ASP A 272 15.13 9.48 -27.97
C ASP A 272 14.13 10.64 -28.07
N GLU A 273 12.95 10.38 -28.63
CA GLU A 273 11.89 11.38 -28.77
C GLU A 273 11.28 11.76 -27.40
N ILE A 274 10.94 10.78 -26.55
CA ILE A 274 10.48 11.04 -25.17
C ILE A 274 11.52 11.84 -24.38
N SER A 275 12.80 11.58 -24.61
CA SER A 275 13.92 12.25 -23.94
C SER A 275 14.12 13.69 -24.44
N ARG A 276 13.83 13.95 -25.72
CA ARG A 276 13.91 15.28 -26.34
C ARG A 276 12.69 16.16 -26.05
N GLN A 277 11.53 15.58 -25.76
CA GLN A 277 10.31 16.34 -25.48
C GLN A 277 10.37 17.05 -24.12
N ARG A 278 10.30 18.39 -24.17
CA ARG A 278 10.30 19.28 -22.98
C ARG A 278 8.90 19.63 -22.47
N ASP A 279 7.87 19.43 -23.29
CA ASP A 279 6.48 19.72 -22.94
C ASP A 279 5.86 18.56 -22.15
N LEU A 280 5.57 18.82 -20.87
CA LEU A 280 4.97 17.87 -19.94
C LEU A 280 3.59 17.34 -20.39
N PHE A 281 2.82 18.14 -21.14
CA PHE A 281 1.49 17.78 -21.61
C PHE A 281 1.53 16.74 -22.75
N ILE A 282 2.60 16.77 -23.55
CA ILE A 282 2.86 15.83 -24.65
C ILE A 282 3.60 14.58 -24.14
N ARG A 283 4.50 14.79 -23.18
CA ARG A 283 5.38 13.76 -22.64
C ARG A 283 4.63 12.72 -21.79
N LYS A 284 3.63 13.13 -21.01
CA LYS A 284 2.84 12.26 -20.11
C LYS A 284 2.04 11.17 -20.87
N PRO A 285 1.32 11.47 -21.96
CA PRO A 285 0.68 10.44 -22.80
C PRO A 285 1.67 9.47 -23.46
N LEU A 286 2.82 9.95 -23.95
CA LEU A 286 3.81 9.09 -24.62
C LEU A 286 4.39 8.03 -23.68
N ILE A 287 4.56 8.38 -22.41
CA ILE A 287 5.06 7.48 -21.38
C ILE A 287 3.96 6.54 -20.89
N HIS A 288 2.71 6.98 -20.83
CA HIS A 288 1.58 6.09 -20.58
C HIS A 288 1.41 5.06 -21.70
N CYS A 289 1.64 5.44 -22.96
CA CYS A 289 1.71 4.52 -24.08
C CYS A 289 2.88 3.53 -23.94
N LEU A 290 4.07 4.00 -23.54
CA LEU A 290 5.24 3.15 -23.31
C LEU A 290 4.99 2.14 -22.17
N ALA A 291 4.39 2.58 -21.07
CA ALA A 291 4.02 1.73 -19.94
C ALA A 291 2.97 0.69 -20.34
N SER A 292 1.90 1.12 -21.02
CA SER A 292 0.87 0.22 -21.56
C SER A 292 1.43 -0.78 -22.57
N PHE A 293 2.44 -0.37 -23.34
CA PHE A 293 3.16 -1.23 -24.28
C PHE A 293 4.06 -2.26 -23.60
N LEU A 294 4.79 -1.88 -22.54
CA LEU A 294 5.57 -2.82 -21.72
C LEU A 294 4.66 -3.88 -21.06
N VAL A 295 3.45 -3.48 -20.67
CA VAL A 295 2.41 -4.35 -20.11
C VAL A 295 1.83 -5.30 -21.15
N LEU A 296 1.61 -4.82 -22.37
CA LEU A 296 1.23 -5.65 -23.52
C LEU A 296 2.29 -6.69 -23.84
N CYS A 297 3.58 -6.31 -23.85
CA CYS A 297 4.69 -7.22 -24.09
C CYS A 297 4.67 -8.45 -23.17
N GLU A 298 4.29 -8.28 -21.90
CA GLU A 298 4.20 -9.38 -20.94
C GLU A 298 2.90 -10.19 -21.06
N SER A 299 1.79 -9.53 -21.41
CA SER A 299 0.48 -10.17 -21.63
C SER A 299 0.49 -11.23 -22.73
N TYR A 300 1.42 -11.12 -23.68
CA TYR A 300 1.56 -12.00 -24.83
C TYR A 300 2.71 -13.00 -24.71
N ASN A 301 3.22 -13.27 -23.51
CA ASN A 301 4.26 -14.29 -23.29
C ASN A 301 5.59 -14.00 -24.02
N LEU A 302 5.94 -12.72 -24.25
CA LEU A 302 7.27 -12.41 -24.75
C LEU A 302 8.30 -12.89 -23.72
N SER A 303 9.26 -13.70 -24.18
CA SER A 303 10.20 -14.40 -23.31
C SER A 303 10.87 -13.44 -22.30
N PRO A 304 11.30 -13.92 -21.12
CA PRO A 304 12.05 -13.12 -20.15
C PRO A 304 13.27 -12.37 -20.75
N LYS A 305 13.84 -12.84 -21.87
CA LYS A 305 14.89 -12.13 -22.62
C LYS A 305 14.44 -10.78 -23.21
N SER A 306 13.17 -10.65 -23.59
CA SER A 306 12.58 -9.41 -24.14
C SER A 306 12.40 -8.34 -23.06
N LEU A 307 11.97 -8.74 -21.86
CA LEU A 307 11.96 -7.89 -20.66
C LEU A 307 13.37 -7.41 -20.28
N LYS A 308 14.39 -8.27 -20.44
CA LYS A 308 15.79 -7.91 -20.19
C LYS A 308 16.29 -6.74 -21.04
N ARG A 309 15.71 -6.51 -22.22
CA ARG A 309 16.01 -5.37 -23.11
C ARG A 309 15.17 -4.12 -22.83
N GLY A 310 14.03 -4.25 -22.15
CA GLY A 310 13.26 -3.13 -21.61
C GLY A 310 13.84 -2.58 -20.30
N LEU A 311 14.69 -3.34 -19.61
CA LEU A 311 15.32 -2.95 -18.33
C LEU A 311 16.10 -1.62 -18.37
N PRO A 312 16.87 -1.27 -19.42
CA PRO A 312 17.50 0.04 -19.54
C PRO A 312 16.48 1.19 -19.64
N ILE A 313 15.35 0.95 -20.29
CA ILE A 313 14.26 1.93 -20.47
C ILE A 313 13.55 2.18 -19.14
N ILE A 314 13.19 1.09 -18.47
CA ILE A 314 12.68 1.07 -17.09
C ILE A 314 13.64 1.87 -16.22
N LYS A 315 14.95 1.59 -16.28
CA LYS A 315 15.98 2.33 -15.54
C LYS A 315 16.01 3.84 -15.87
N GLU A 316 16.03 4.24 -17.13
CA GLU A 316 16.02 5.67 -17.53
C GLU A 316 14.74 6.40 -17.12
N LEU A 317 13.59 5.73 -17.22
CA LEU A 317 12.30 6.27 -16.75
C LEU A 317 12.28 6.42 -15.22
N PHE A 318 13.04 5.61 -14.48
CA PHE A 318 13.15 5.72 -13.02
C PHE A 318 14.22 6.69 -12.53
N ASP A 319 15.18 7.06 -13.38
CA ASP A 319 16.15 8.12 -13.10
C ASP A 319 15.55 9.54 -13.28
N PHE A 320 14.25 9.64 -13.59
CA PHE A 320 13.52 10.90 -13.70
C PHE A 320 13.31 11.59 -12.33
N ARG A 321 13.63 12.88 -12.25
CA ARG A 321 13.60 13.64 -10.98
C ARG A 321 12.19 13.87 -10.43
N GLU A 322 11.18 14.05 -11.28
CA GLU A 322 9.81 14.42 -10.85
C GLU A 322 9.07 13.27 -10.14
N PRO A 323 8.65 13.44 -8.87
CA PRO A 323 7.98 12.38 -8.11
C PRO A 323 6.58 12.00 -8.59
N GLU A 324 5.76 12.97 -8.98
CA GLU A 324 4.40 12.72 -9.50
C GLU A 324 4.44 11.88 -10.78
N PHE A 325 5.47 12.11 -11.59
CA PHE A 325 5.75 11.37 -12.80
C PHE A 325 6.14 9.92 -12.51
N ARG A 326 7.12 9.71 -11.60
CA ARG A 326 7.50 8.36 -11.13
C ARG A 326 6.29 7.63 -10.55
N PHE A 327 5.44 8.33 -9.79
CA PHE A 327 4.21 7.78 -9.20
C PHE A 327 3.21 7.29 -10.26
N SER A 328 2.94 8.09 -11.29
CA SER A 328 2.01 7.70 -12.36
C SER A 328 2.51 6.48 -13.15
N LEU A 329 3.83 6.40 -13.38
CA LEU A 329 4.47 5.27 -14.04
C LEU A 329 4.38 4.00 -13.19
N ILE A 330 4.74 4.08 -11.90
CA ILE A 330 4.62 2.97 -10.95
C ILE A 330 3.20 2.45 -10.91
N SER A 331 2.23 3.34 -10.73
CA SER A 331 0.82 2.96 -10.59
C SER A 331 0.33 2.23 -11.85
N SER A 332 0.73 2.70 -13.03
CA SER A 332 0.36 2.06 -14.31
C SER A 332 1.01 0.68 -14.46
N VAL A 333 2.28 0.54 -14.08
CA VAL A 333 2.99 -0.75 -14.11
C VAL A 333 2.42 -1.71 -13.07
N VAL A 334 2.19 -1.27 -11.83
CA VAL A 334 1.63 -2.09 -10.75
C VAL A 334 0.23 -2.59 -11.10
N GLU A 335 -0.65 -1.71 -11.57
CA GLU A 335 -2.04 -2.09 -11.92
C GLU A 335 -2.09 -3.09 -13.07
N ALA A 336 -1.24 -2.89 -14.07
CA ALA A 336 -1.11 -3.79 -15.19
C ALA A 336 -0.56 -5.18 -14.85
N LEU A 337 0.26 -5.26 -13.79
CA LEU A 337 0.84 -6.52 -13.32
C LEU A 337 -0.01 -7.21 -12.24
N ARG A 338 -1.08 -6.55 -11.77
CA ARG A 338 -1.99 -7.02 -10.72
C ARG A 338 -3.01 -8.06 -11.21
N THR A 339 -3.14 -8.29 -12.51
CA THR A 339 -4.03 -9.30 -13.09
C THR A 339 -3.58 -10.70 -12.65
N GLU A 340 -4.51 -11.47 -12.07
CA GLU A 340 -4.24 -12.80 -11.46
C GLU A 340 -3.47 -13.73 -12.41
N GLY A 341 -2.43 -14.40 -11.89
CA GLY A 341 -1.65 -15.42 -12.62
C GLY A 341 -0.27 -14.99 -13.13
N ARG A 342 0.14 -13.73 -12.95
CA ARG A 342 1.45 -13.24 -13.43
C ARG A 342 2.58 -13.29 -12.40
N ILE A 343 2.36 -13.83 -11.19
CA ILE A 343 3.36 -13.95 -10.10
C ILE A 343 4.66 -14.66 -10.56
N GLU A 344 4.57 -15.67 -11.42
CA GLU A 344 5.75 -16.39 -11.94
C GLU A 344 6.61 -15.51 -12.88
N SER A 345 6.01 -14.56 -13.58
CA SER A 345 6.73 -13.56 -14.39
C SER A 345 7.60 -12.64 -13.52
N TRP A 346 7.23 -12.43 -12.25
CA TRP A 346 8.00 -11.65 -11.29
C TRP A 346 9.33 -12.32 -10.95
N GLU A 347 9.31 -13.63 -10.69
CA GLU A 347 10.53 -14.38 -10.41
C GLU A 347 11.49 -14.32 -11.60
N GLY A 348 10.97 -14.35 -12.83
CA GLY A 348 11.74 -14.14 -14.05
C GLY A 348 12.45 -12.78 -14.08
N LEU A 349 11.72 -11.68 -13.86
CA LEU A 349 12.27 -10.32 -13.80
C LEU A 349 13.33 -10.16 -12.70
N PHE A 350 13.06 -10.66 -11.49
CA PHE A 350 13.98 -10.59 -10.36
C PHE A 350 15.24 -11.45 -10.55
N ASN A 351 15.10 -12.63 -11.14
CA ASN A 351 16.22 -13.53 -11.42
C ASN A 351 17.10 -13.02 -12.59
N LEU A 352 16.55 -12.23 -13.51
CA LEU A 352 17.28 -11.63 -14.62
C LEU A 352 18.14 -10.43 -14.23
N THR A 353 17.81 -9.75 -13.13
CA THR A 353 18.53 -8.59 -12.62
C THR A 353 19.63 -9.02 -11.65
N GLU A 354 20.77 -9.50 -12.18
CA GLU A 354 21.98 -9.75 -11.36
C GLU A 354 22.59 -8.46 -10.76
N ASN A 355 22.05 -7.29 -11.10
CA ASN A 355 22.64 -5.99 -10.84
C ASN A 355 21.93 -5.26 -9.68
N LYS A 356 22.71 -4.80 -8.67
CA LYS A 356 22.24 -4.04 -7.49
C LYS A 356 21.47 -2.75 -7.82
N SER A 357 21.53 -2.30 -9.07
CA SER A 357 20.87 -1.11 -9.60
C SER A 357 19.34 -1.20 -9.73
N PHE A 358 18.74 -2.38 -9.51
CA PHE A 358 17.27 -2.58 -9.58
C PHE A 358 16.56 -2.64 -8.21
N THR A 359 17.27 -2.37 -7.12
CA THR A 359 16.66 -2.15 -5.79
C THR A 359 15.51 -1.11 -5.75
N PRO A 360 15.56 0.00 -6.53
CA PRO A 360 14.42 0.93 -6.67
C PRO A 360 13.14 0.19 -7.07
N LEU A 361 13.24 -0.66 -8.09
CA LEU A 361 12.14 -1.40 -8.69
C LEU A 361 11.49 -2.32 -7.65
N ILE A 362 12.30 -3.09 -6.92
CA ILE A 362 11.87 -3.99 -5.84
C ILE A 362 11.08 -3.21 -4.77
N CYS A 363 11.58 -2.04 -4.36
CA CYS A 363 10.91 -1.23 -3.34
C CYS A 363 9.58 -0.68 -3.86
N MET A 364 9.50 -0.21 -5.11
CA MET A 364 8.29 0.38 -5.70
C MET A 364 7.11 -0.60 -5.81
N PHE A 365 7.38 -1.90 -5.86
CA PHE A 365 6.35 -2.95 -5.80
C PHE A 365 5.84 -3.25 -4.39
N MET A 366 6.49 -2.69 -3.37
CA MET A 366 6.01 -2.67 -1.98
C MET A 366 5.11 -1.44 -1.75
N ASP A 367 4.26 -1.13 -2.73
CA ASP A 367 3.21 -0.10 -2.60
C ASP A 367 2.47 -0.35 -1.27
N PRO A 368 2.25 0.68 -0.44
CA PRO A 368 1.44 0.59 0.75
C PRO A 368 0.12 -0.18 0.57
N LEU A 369 -0.51 -0.10 -0.61
CA LEU A 369 -1.71 -0.88 -0.95
C LEU A 369 -1.46 -2.39 -1.13
N MET A 370 -0.30 -2.79 -1.65
CA MET A 370 0.09 -4.20 -1.77
C MET A 370 0.42 -4.78 -0.39
N LEU A 371 1.10 -4.01 0.47
CA LEU A 371 1.40 -4.40 1.86
C LEU A 371 0.15 -4.71 2.68
N GLU A 372 -0.95 -4.01 2.40
CA GLU A 372 -2.23 -4.21 3.08
C GLU A 372 -2.99 -5.45 2.59
N LYS A 373 -2.83 -5.83 1.31
CA LYS A 373 -3.65 -6.85 0.64
C LYS A 373 -2.96 -8.19 0.38
N ASP A 374 -1.64 -8.23 0.18
CA ASP A 374 -0.93 -9.43 -0.27
C ASP A 374 0.45 -9.61 0.41
N LYS A 375 0.41 -9.99 1.69
CA LYS A 375 1.61 -10.27 2.49
C LYS A 375 2.44 -11.44 1.94
N VAL A 376 1.83 -12.37 1.19
CA VAL A 376 2.47 -13.59 0.69
C VAL A 376 3.36 -13.28 -0.51
N SER A 377 2.88 -12.48 -1.46
CA SER A 377 3.67 -12.02 -2.61
C SER A 377 4.85 -11.15 -2.18
N ILE A 378 4.65 -10.33 -1.15
CA ILE A 378 5.71 -9.52 -0.56
C ILE A 378 6.79 -10.38 0.11
N ALA A 379 6.41 -11.44 0.83
CA ALA A 379 7.38 -12.38 1.37
C ALA A 379 8.24 -13.07 0.28
N HIS A 380 7.72 -13.23 -0.94
CA HIS A 380 8.49 -13.71 -2.10
C HIS A 380 9.40 -12.63 -2.70
N ILE A 381 8.90 -11.41 -2.92
CA ILE A 381 9.68 -10.27 -3.45
C ILE A 381 10.90 -9.97 -2.56
N ILE A 382 10.76 -10.15 -1.25
CA ILE A 382 11.84 -9.86 -0.29
C ILE A 382 12.82 -11.05 -0.11
N LYS A 383 12.63 -12.18 -0.82
CA LYS A 383 13.67 -13.22 -0.93
C LYS A 383 14.75 -12.92 -1.97
N THR A 384 14.69 -11.75 -2.62
CA THR A 384 15.71 -11.28 -3.57
C THR A 384 17.09 -11.10 -2.91
N ARG A 385 18.18 -11.14 -3.71
CA ARG A 385 19.58 -11.03 -3.25
C ARG A 385 19.84 -9.82 -2.32
N VAL A 386 19.10 -8.72 -2.47
CA VAL A 386 19.26 -7.49 -1.67
C VAL A 386 18.84 -7.68 -0.21
N PHE A 387 17.81 -8.51 0.05
CA PHE A 387 17.23 -8.74 1.38
C PHE A 387 17.48 -10.17 1.90
N GLN A 388 18.47 -10.88 1.35
CA GLN A 388 18.89 -12.19 1.86
C GLN A 388 19.32 -12.15 3.32
N ASN A 389 19.90 -11.03 3.76
CA ASN A 389 20.22 -10.82 5.16
C ASN A 389 18.93 -10.49 5.95
N THR A 390 18.45 -11.48 6.71
CA THR A 390 17.26 -11.35 7.57
C THR A 390 17.37 -10.18 8.56
N ARG A 391 18.60 -9.82 8.98
CA ARG A 391 18.86 -8.67 9.86
C ARG A 391 18.64 -7.32 9.19
N VAL A 392 18.69 -7.25 7.87
CA VAL A 392 18.37 -6.05 7.08
C VAL A 392 16.88 -6.06 6.70
N ARG A 393 16.42 -7.23 6.27
CA ARG A 393 15.06 -7.44 5.79
C ARG A 393 14.00 -7.13 6.83
N ASN A 394 14.10 -7.75 8.00
CA ASN A 394 13.03 -7.70 8.99
C ASN A 394 12.83 -6.27 9.53
N PRO A 395 13.89 -5.49 9.85
CA PRO A 395 13.72 -4.09 10.22
C PRO A 395 13.08 -3.25 9.11
N PHE A 396 13.50 -3.43 7.86
CA PHE A 396 12.93 -2.69 6.73
C PHE A 396 11.42 -2.93 6.58
N ILE A 397 10.98 -4.20 6.61
CA ILE A 397 9.55 -4.55 6.56
C ILE A 397 8.80 -3.91 7.72
N LYS A 398 9.30 -4.11 8.95
CA LYS A 398 8.65 -3.59 10.16
C LYS A 398 8.51 -2.06 10.13
N ASN A 399 9.49 -1.37 9.56
CA ASN A 399 9.45 0.08 9.38
C ASN A 399 8.39 0.50 8.36
N LEU A 400 8.29 -0.19 7.23
CA LEU A 400 7.25 0.07 6.24
C LEU A 400 5.85 -0.25 6.75
N GLU A 401 5.69 -1.32 7.53
CA GLU A 401 4.42 -1.64 8.18
C GLU A 401 3.91 -0.48 9.05
N LYS A 402 4.80 0.31 9.70
CA LYS A 402 4.38 1.52 10.42
C LYS A 402 3.76 2.56 9.48
N LEU A 403 4.36 2.81 8.31
CA LEU A 403 3.81 3.74 7.31
C LEU A 403 2.46 3.24 6.77
N VAL A 404 2.36 1.95 6.47
CA VAL A 404 1.13 1.35 5.93
C VAL A 404 0.00 1.41 6.94
N ASN A 405 0.26 1.11 8.20
CA ASN A 405 -0.76 1.06 9.25
C ASN A 405 -1.11 2.44 9.83
N GLU A 406 -0.39 3.51 9.48
CA GLU A 406 -0.69 4.86 9.98
C GLU A 406 -2.01 5.36 9.39
N LYS A 407 -3.00 5.63 10.25
CA LYS A 407 -4.36 6.01 9.83
C LYS A 407 -4.49 7.50 9.50
N LYS A 408 -3.59 8.34 10.02
CA LYS A 408 -3.61 9.79 9.80
C LYS A 408 -3.09 10.21 8.43
N ILE A 409 -2.45 9.32 7.69
CA ILE A 409 -1.88 9.60 6.36
C ILE A 409 -2.78 8.96 5.31
N SER A 410 -3.23 9.75 4.33
CA SER A 410 -4.00 9.23 3.20
C SER A 410 -3.17 8.24 2.37
N ILE A 411 -3.82 7.40 1.58
CA ILE A 411 -3.12 6.39 0.79
C ILE A 411 -2.21 7.03 -0.26
N GLU A 412 -2.63 8.17 -0.82
CA GLU A 412 -1.85 8.98 -1.74
C GLU A 412 -0.60 9.53 -1.06
N ASN A 413 -0.72 10.05 0.16
CA ASN A 413 0.43 10.57 0.91
C ASN A 413 1.41 9.47 1.33
N LYS A 414 0.92 8.28 1.71
CA LYS A 414 1.79 7.11 1.97
C LYS A 414 2.62 6.76 0.75
N ARG A 415 2.00 6.77 -0.43
CA ARG A 415 2.66 6.53 -1.71
C ARG A 415 3.68 7.61 -2.03
N LEU A 416 3.35 8.88 -1.86
CA LEU A 416 4.28 9.99 -2.05
C LEU A 416 5.49 9.90 -1.13
N ILE A 417 5.28 9.67 0.18
CA ILE A 417 6.38 9.47 1.15
C ILE A 417 7.28 8.31 0.72
N PHE A 418 6.68 7.19 0.33
CA PHE A 418 7.41 6.03 -0.12
C PHE A 418 8.25 6.33 -1.37
N CYS A 419 7.67 6.97 -2.39
CA CYS A 419 8.37 7.36 -3.60
C CYS A 419 9.48 8.40 -3.35
N ASN A 420 9.21 9.39 -2.51
CA ASN A 420 10.11 10.52 -2.23
C ASN A 420 11.30 10.16 -1.35
N PHE A 421 11.15 9.17 -0.46
CA PHE A 421 12.18 8.89 0.53
C PHE A 421 12.68 7.46 0.49
N VAL A 422 11.84 6.47 0.16
CA VAL A 422 12.30 5.08 0.04
C VAL A 422 12.86 4.84 -1.36
N CYS A 423 12.18 5.32 -2.41
CA CYS A 423 12.56 5.08 -3.81
C CYS A 423 13.46 6.15 -4.45
N CYS A 424 14.13 7.00 -3.66
CA CYS A 424 14.98 8.08 -4.18
C CYS A 424 16.47 7.68 -4.24
N GLN A 425 17.13 8.09 -5.33
CA GLN A 425 18.55 7.80 -5.59
C GLN A 425 19.48 8.61 -4.68
N PRO A 426 20.66 8.08 -4.28
CA PRO A 426 21.20 6.77 -4.63
C PRO A 426 20.56 5.63 -3.82
N LEU A 427 20.03 4.62 -4.52
CA LEU A 427 19.38 3.46 -3.90
C LEU A 427 20.38 2.38 -3.52
N THR A 428 21.03 2.60 -2.39
CA THR A 428 21.82 1.59 -1.70
C THR A 428 20.95 0.85 -0.67
N THR A 429 21.33 -0.37 -0.30
CA THR A 429 20.71 -1.07 0.83
C THR A 429 20.73 -0.22 2.11
N ASN A 430 21.82 0.52 2.35
CA ASN A 430 21.96 1.37 3.53
C ASN A 430 21.01 2.57 3.50
N SER A 431 20.87 3.27 2.37
CA SER A 431 19.94 4.39 2.24
C SER A 431 18.48 3.95 2.36
N LEU A 432 18.13 2.76 1.89
CA LEU A 432 16.79 2.18 2.05
C LEU A 432 16.44 1.89 3.49
N ILE A 433 17.34 1.19 4.20
CA ILE A 433 17.17 0.93 5.62
C ILE A 433 17.07 2.25 6.36
N LYS A 434 18.02 3.16 6.15
CA LYS A 434 18.09 4.48 6.77
C LYS A 434 16.81 5.28 6.58
N ASN A 435 16.32 5.40 5.35
CA ASN A 435 15.12 6.17 5.05
C ASN A 435 13.85 5.49 5.60
N SER A 436 13.76 4.16 5.54
CA SER A 436 12.66 3.44 6.20
C SER A 436 12.66 3.64 7.71
N GLN A 437 13.84 3.62 8.34
CA GLN A 437 14.01 3.89 9.77
C GLN A 437 13.64 5.33 10.10
N ASN A 438 14.06 6.31 9.30
CA ASN A 438 13.69 7.72 9.46
C ASN A 438 12.17 7.93 9.34
N ILE A 439 11.50 7.28 8.38
CA ILE A 439 10.03 7.32 8.26
C ILE A 439 9.38 6.71 9.50
N ALA A 440 9.74 5.48 9.85
CA ALA A 440 9.22 4.77 11.01
C ALA A 440 9.45 5.55 12.32
N PHE A 441 10.59 6.23 12.40
CA PHE A 441 10.94 7.15 13.47
C PHE A 441 9.96 8.31 13.50
N LEU A 442 9.86 9.12 12.44
CA LEU A 442 9.01 10.32 12.39
C LEU A 442 7.53 10.00 12.67
N LEU A 443 7.03 8.88 12.14
CA LEU A 443 5.68 8.39 12.44
C LEU A 443 5.48 8.03 13.91
N GLY A 444 6.50 7.43 14.54
CA GLY A 444 6.49 7.11 15.97
C GLY A 444 6.29 8.34 16.89
N PHE A 445 6.62 9.54 16.40
CA PHE A 445 6.41 10.80 17.13
C PHE A 445 5.10 11.51 16.80
N CYS A 446 4.23 10.88 16.00
CA CYS A 446 3.05 11.56 15.45
C CYS A 446 3.39 12.83 14.64
N GLU A 447 4.61 12.95 14.11
CA GLU A 447 5.04 14.09 13.27
C GLU A 447 4.62 13.83 11.80
N THR A 448 3.37 13.38 11.62
CA THR A 448 2.83 12.97 10.31
C THR A 448 2.76 14.14 9.35
N GLU A 449 2.41 15.34 9.83
CA GLU A 449 2.36 16.55 8.99
C GLU A 449 3.74 16.99 8.52
N ILE A 450 4.76 16.91 9.40
CA ILE A 450 6.14 17.23 9.04
C ILE A 450 6.65 16.27 7.96
N LEU A 451 6.33 14.97 8.10
CA LEU A 451 6.70 13.96 7.12
C LEU A 451 5.97 14.13 5.77
N ILE A 452 4.67 14.47 5.78
CA ILE A 452 3.89 14.71 4.56
C ILE A 452 4.46 15.91 3.78
N ASN A 453 4.83 16.98 4.48
CA ASN A 453 5.34 18.21 3.89
C ASN A 453 6.87 18.23 3.73
N ALA A 454 7.52 17.07 3.91
CA ALA A 454 8.96 16.95 3.85
C ALA A 454 9.46 17.22 2.42
N ASP A 455 10.51 18.04 2.32
CA ASP A 455 11.19 18.37 1.06
C ASP A 455 12.09 17.19 0.63
N PRO A 456 11.78 16.49 -0.48
CA PRO A 456 12.56 15.33 -0.93
C PRO A 456 14.03 15.64 -1.18
N ASP A 457 14.35 16.86 -1.62
CA ASP A 457 15.71 17.26 -1.97
C ASP A 457 16.60 17.46 -0.73
N LYS A 458 16.00 17.72 0.44
CA LYS A 458 16.69 17.84 1.72
C LYS A 458 16.85 16.51 2.47
N GLY A 459 16.13 15.48 2.02
CA GLY A 459 16.05 14.19 2.70
C GLY A 459 15.39 14.27 4.08
N LEU A 460 15.43 13.16 4.83
CA LEU A 460 14.76 13.06 6.15
C LEU A 460 15.66 13.40 7.33
N ASP A 461 16.98 13.42 7.17
CA ASP A 461 17.91 13.65 8.28
C ASP A 461 17.71 15.00 8.98
N PRO A 462 17.45 16.12 8.29
CA PRO A 462 17.18 17.40 8.96
C PRO A 462 15.93 17.35 9.83
N LEU A 463 14.89 16.61 9.39
CA LEU A 463 13.64 16.45 10.14
C LEU A 463 13.84 15.57 11.37
N VAL A 464 14.56 14.46 11.22
CA VAL A 464 14.94 13.60 12.34
C VAL A 464 15.77 14.38 13.36
N ASN A 465 16.76 15.15 12.91
CA ASN A 465 17.54 16.03 13.79
C ASN A 465 16.66 17.06 14.50
N HIS A 466 15.70 17.67 13.80
CA HIS A 466 14.77 18.61 14.41
C HIS A 466 13.94 17.95 15.52
N VAL A 467 13.38 16.76 15.28
CA VAL A 467 12.60 16.01 16.27
C VAL A 467 13.47 15.57 17.45
N LEU A 468 14.68 15.07 17.21
CA LEU A 468 15.63 14.70 18.26
C LEU A 468 15.99 15.90 19.15
N LYS A 469 16.26 17.06 18.56
CA LYS A 469 16.54 18.30 19.30
C LYS A 469 15.32 18.80 20.04
N LYS A 470 14.14 18.80 19.41
CA LYS A 470 12.89 19.24 20.04
C LYS A 470 12.50 18.40 21.25
N HIS A 471 12.62 17.07 21.17
CA HIS A 471 12.06 16.17 22.18
C HIS A 471 13.07 15.63 23.19
N LEU A 472 14.33 15.42 22.80
CA LEU A 472 15.39 14.97 23.71
C LEU A 472 16.42 16.08 23.98
N GLY A 473 16.43 17.16 23.21
CA GLY A 473 17.32 18.29 23.44
C GLY A 473 18.79 17.98 23.21
N LEU A 474 19.04 17.22 22.14
CA LEU A 474 20.36 16.76 21.70
C LEU A 474 21.07 17.81 20.82
N ASP A 475 20.94 19.09 21.15
CA ASP A 475 21.46 20.20 20.34
C ASP A 475 22.99 20.18 20.19
N SER A 476 23.69 19.63 21.19
CA SER A 476 25.15 19.51 21.25
C SER A 476 25.72 18.34 20.45
N ILE A 477 24.88 17.40 19.98
CA ILE A 477 25.37 16.18 19.31
C ILE A 477 25.52 16.45 17.81
N GLU A 478 26.77 16.50 17.34
CA GLU A 478 27.07 16.51 15.90
C GLU A 478 26.66 15.19 15.24
N ASN A 479 26.11 15.28 14.02
CA ASN A 479 25.59 14.15 13.24
C ASN A 479 24.57 13.29 14.03
N CYS A 480 23.72 13.94 14.84
CA CYS A 480 22.80 13.28 15.77
C CYS A 480 21.93 12.20 15.12
N ALA A 481 21.33 12.47 13.95
CA ALA A 481 20.51 11.48 13.23
C ALA A 481 21.29 10.21 12.89
N GLU A 482 22.51 10.33 12.36
CA GLU A 482 23.35 9.17 12.01
C GLU A 482 23.78 8.39 13.26
N LYS A 483 24.27 9.09 14.30
CA LYS A 483 24.63 8.48 15.58
C LYS A 483 23.43 7.76 16.21
N PHE A 484 22.25 8.35 16.12
CA PHE A 484 21.02 7.76 16.64
C PHE A 484 20.69 6.47 15.92
N LEU A 485 20.69 6.46 14.59
CA LEU A 485 20.41 5.26 13.81
C LEU A 485 21.42 4.14 14.04
N ASN A 486 22.70 4.48 14.24
CA ASN A 486 23.77 3.53 14.53
C ASN A 486 23.81 3.06 15.99
N THR A 487 22.97 3.61 16.86
CA THR A 487 22.88 3.23 18.29
C THR A 487 21.45 2.81 18.61
N PHE A 488 20.60 3.74 19.04
CA PHE A 488 19.19 3.50 19.34
C PHE A 488 18.42 2.90 18.16
N GLY A 489 18.75 3.25 16.91
CA GLY A 489 18.16 2.66 15.70
C GLY A 489 18.43 1.16 15.55
N LEU A 490 19.47 0.63 16.20
CA LEU A 490 19.81 -0.79 16.26
C LEU A 490 19.29 -1.47 17.53
N PHE A 491 18.67 -0.74 18.46
CA PHE A 491 18.07 -1.35 19.65
C PHE A 491 16.92 -2.28 19.23
N ARG A 492 16.62 -3.27 20.08
CA ARG A 492 15.52 -4.22 19.84
C ARG A 492 14.17 -3.48 19.67
N GLN A 493 14.04 -2.32 20.32
CA GLN A 493 12.91 -1.39 20.13
C GLN A 493 13.44 0.04 19.93
N PRO A 494 13.65 0.48 18.67
CA PRO A 494 14.26 1.77 18.36
C PRO A 494 13.52 3.00 18.91
N ASP A 495 12.21 2.89 19.11
CA ASP A 495 11.35 3.96 19.61
C ASP A 495 11.22 4.01 21.15
N ALA A 496 11.84 3.06 21.88
CA ALA A 496 11.69 2.96 23.34
C ALA A 496 12.15 4.20 24.11
N ILE A 497 13.23 4.85 23.67
CA ILE A 497 13.75 6.07 24.32
C ILE A 497 12.75 7.22 24.28
N PHE A 498 11.94 7.29 23.22
CA PHE A 498 10.95 8.35 23.04
C PHE A 498 9.65 8.05 23.74
N ARG A 499 9.20 6.78 23.72
CA ARG A 499 8.09 6.36 24.57
C ARG A 499 8.41 6.69 26.02
N TYR A 500 9.65 6.45 26.44
CA TYR A 500 10.08 6.83 27.78
C TYR A 500 10.13 8.34 28.00
N ALA A 501 10.68 9.12 27.05
CA ALA A 501 10.66 10.59 27.13
C ALA A 501 9.23 11.15 27.23
N ALA A 502 8.31 10.67 26.38
CA ALA A 502 6.91 11.08 26.38
C ALA A 502 6.22 10.74 27.70
N THR A 503 6.57 9.60 28.31
CA THR A 503 6.13 9.23 29.65
C THR A 503 6.67 10.22 30.70
N LEU A 504 7.97 10.53 30.71
CA LEU A 504 8.56 11.48 31.66
C LEU A 504 8.03 12.93 31.49
N MET A 505 7.64 13.33 30.28
CA MET A 505 7.03 14.63 30.01
C MET A 505 5.70 14.86 30.77
N GLN A 506 5.08 13.80 31.28
CA GLN A 506 3.83 13.85 32.04
C GLN A 506 4.04 14.15 33.54
N LEU A 507 5.29 14.22 34.04
CA LEU A 507 5.63 14.42 35.46
C LEU A 507 5.39 15.85 36.01
N GLY A 508 4.66 16.70 35.30
CA GLY A 508 4.34 18.06 35.75
C GLY A 508 5.59 18.88 36.09
N PHE A 509 5.71 19.35 37.34
CA PHE A 509 6.82 20.19 37.79
C PHE A 509 8.16 19.46 37.89
N LEU A 510 8.17 18.13 38.03
CA LEU A 510 9.41 17.32 38.08
C LEU A 510 10.00 17.05 36.69
N ARG A 511 9.25 17.35 35.62
CA ARG A 511 9.60 17.00 34.24
C ARG A 511 11.04 17.38 33.87
N GLU A 512 11.47 18.61 34.13
CA GLU A 512 12.76 19.11 33.63
C GLU A 512 13.94 18.34 34.21
N GLU A 513 13.89 17.99 35.50
CA GLU A 513 14.96 17.24 36.18
C GLU A 513 15.12 15.82 35.59
N TYR A 514 14.01 15.11 35.37
CA TYR A 514 14.06 13.77 34.77
C TYR A 514 14.44 13.81 33.29
N MET A 515 13.98 14.83 32.54
CA MET A 515 14.34 15.01 31.14
C MET A 515 15.81 15.38 30.95
N GLU A 516 16.41 16.15 31.87
CA GLU A 516 17.85 16.43 31.88
C GLU A 516 18.66 15.13 32.04
N ARG A 517 18.27 14.28 32.99
CA ARG A 517 18.92 12.97 33.22
C ARG A 517 18.71 11.99 32.06
N LEU A 518 17.54 11.99 31.43
CA LEU A 518 17.30 11.19 30.24
C LEU A 518 18.15 11.68 29.05
N ARG A 519 18.30 12.99 28.89
CA ARG A 519 19.16 13.59 27.87
C ARG A 519 20.61 13.21 28.08
N GLU A 520 21.09 13.24 29.32
CA GLU A 520 22.44 12.79 29.65
C GLU A 520 22.67 11.32 29.24
N PHE A 521 21.71 10.44 29.58
CA PHE A 521 21.73 9.06 29.10
C PHE A 521 21.83 8.99 27.57
N ALA A 522 20.92 9.67 26.86
CA ALA A 522 20.88 9.65 25.41
C ALA A 522 22.19 10.18 24.77
N CYS A 523 22.71 11.32 25.22
CA CYS A 523 23.98 11.88 24.76
C CYS A 523 25.13 10.89 24.96
N SER A 524 25.24 10.30 26.15
CA SER A 524 26.34 9.38 26.46
C SER A 524 26.31 8.10 25.62
N VAL A 525 25.12 7.59 25.28
CA VAL A 525 24.96 6.44 24.36
C VAL A 525 25.37 6.84 22.94
N LEU A 526 24.92 8.00 22.45
CA LEU A 526 25.25 8.50 21.11
C LEU A 526 26.74 8.78 20.93
N GLU A 527 27.43 9.21 21.98
CA GLU A 527 28.86 9.51 21.96
C GLU A 527 29.75 8.31 22.29
N GLY A 528 29.17 7.17 22.67
CA GLY A 528 29.91 5.98 23.11
C GLY A 528 30.58 6.14 24.47
N SER A 529 30.21 7.16 25.25
CA SER A 529 30.73 7.46 26.59
C SER A 529 29.86 6.90 27.72
N PHE A 530 28.82 6.12 27.37
CA PHE A 530 27.83 5.60 28.32
C PHE A 530 28.42 4.88 29.55
N PRO A 531 29.40 3.95 29.43
CA PRO A 531 30.02 3.35 30.61
C PRO A 531 30.67 4.39 31.53
N ALA A 532 31.43 5.34 30.97
CA ALA A 532 32.08 6.39 31.75
C ALA A 532 31.07 7.29 32.48
N MET A 533 29.95 7.62 31.84
CA MET A 533 28.86 8.40 32.44
C MET A 533 28.24 7.67 33.64
N ARG A 534 27.96 6.37 33.52
CA ARG A 534 27.33 5.59 34.59
C ARG A 534 28.22 5.42 35.82
N TYR A 535 29.51 5.21 35.58
CA TYR A 535 30.49 4.93 36.63
C TYR A 535 31.25 6.17 37.10
N THR A 536 30.76 7.35 36.73
CA THR A 536 31.29 8.60 37.28
C THR A 536 31.03 8.65 38.78
N THR A 537 32.09 8.90 39.53
CA THR A 537 32.00 9.18 40.97
C THR A 537 31.67 10.65 41.21
N ASN A 538 31.77 11.53 40.21
CA ASN A 538 31.39 12.93 40.35
C ASN A 538 29.87 13.03 40.59
N ASN A 539 29.47 13.70 41.66
CA ASN A 539 28.07 13.83 42.07
C ASN A 539 27.34 12.48 42.28
N ASN A 540 28.08 11.42 42.63
CA ASN A 540 27.52 10.13 43.06
C ASN A 540 28.19 9.69 44.38
N LEU A 541 27.62 10.14 45.51
CA LEU A 541 28.17 9.87 46.84
C LEU A 541 28.30 8.38 47.14
N HIS A 542 27.39 7.56 46.59
CA HIS A 542 27.43 6.13 46.77
C HIS A 542 28.61 5.49 46.06
N LEU A 543 28.79 5.75 44.76
CA LEU A 543 29.94 5.23 44.02
C LEU A 543 31.27 5.81 44.53
N GLN A 544 31.29 7.07 45.00
CA GLN A 544 32.45 7.61 45.72
C GLN A 544 32.78 6.75 46.94
N THR A 545 31.80 6.39 47.75
CA THR A 545 32.02 5.56 48.94
C THR A 545 32.53 4.17 48.55
N VAL A 546 31.81 3.48 47.66
CA VAL A 546 32.06 2.07 47.31
C VAL A 546 33.42 1.89 46.64
N PHE A 547 33.80 2.80 45.76
CA PHE A 547 35.05 2.71 45.00
C PHE A 547 36.23 3.43 45.66
N SER A 548 36.01 4.11 46.79
CA SER A 548 37.11 4.69 47.59
C SER A 548 37.69 3.67 48.57
N GLY A 549 38.94 3.90 48.97
CA GLY A 549 39.61 3.11 49.99
C GLY A 549 40.11 1.74 49.51
N PRO A 550 40.67 0.93 50.42
CA PRO A 550 41.31 -0.36 50.08
C PRO A 550 40.34 -1.39 49.49
N GLU A 551 39.09 -1.44 49.96
CA GLU A 551 38.07 -2.36 49.44
C GLU A 551 37.57 -1.99 48.03
N GLY A 552 37.67 -0.72 47.66
CA GLY A 552 37.32 -0.23 46.32
C GLY A 552 38.40 -0.52 45.25
N GLN A 553 39.63 -0.84 45.67
CA GLN A 553 40.75 -1.04 44.76
C GLN A 553 40.53 -2.28 43.89
N GLY A 554 40.41 -2.07 42.58
CA GLY A 554 40.10 -3.13 41.61
C GLY A 554 38.64 -3.60 41.61
N LEU A 555 37.82 -3.22 42.60
CA LEU A 555 36.39 -3.52 42.61
C LEU A 555 35.67 -2.81 41.46
N LYS A 556 35.99 -1.53 41.22
CA LYS A 556 35.43 -0.75 40.10
C LYS A 556 35.65 -1.46 38.76
N GLU A 557 36.89 -1.80 38.44
CA GLU A 557 37.23 -2.48 37.17
C GLU A 557 36.55 -3.84 37.03
N LYS A 558 36.43 -4.61 38.12
CA LYS A 558 35.71 -5.89 38.09
C LYS A 558 34.21 -5.70 37.91
N TRP A 559 33.63 -4.72 38.59
CA TRP A 559 32.21 -4.38 38.53
C TRP A 559 31.80 -3.92 37.12
N GLU A 560 32.56 -3.00 36.53
CA GLU A 560 32.35 -2.48 35.17
C GLU A 560 32.44 -3.54 34.09
N ARG A 561 33.28 -4.56 34.28
CA ARG A 561 33.54 -5.61 33.28
C ARG A 561 32.32 -6.48 32.96
N GLY A 562 31.40 -6.64 33.91
CA GLY A 562 30.32 -7.62 33.82
C GLY A 562 30.81 -9.07 33.75
N ALA A 563 29.92 -9.97 33.33
CA ALA A 563 30.21 -11.39 33.12
C ALA A 563 29.20 -12.05 32.17
N ILE A 564 29.62 -13.12 31.48
CA ILE A 564 28.75 -14.00 30.68
C ILE A 564 28.91 -15.42 31.23
N TYR A 565 27.79 -16.11 31.45
CA TYR A 565 27.74 -17.47 31.96
C TYR A 565 26.96 -18.35 30.98
N ASP A 566 27.69 -19.07 30.12
CA ASP A 566 27.16 -19.95 29.08
C ASP A 566 26.94 -21.40 29.56
N ASP A 567 27.52 -21.77 30.69
CA ASP A 567 27.46 -23.11 31.27
C ASP A 567 26.24 -23.34 32.20
N LEU A 568 25.51 -22.27 32.55
CA LEU A 568 24.42 -22.33 33.54
C LEU A 568 23.13 -23.01 33.05
N PHE A 569 23.03 -23.34 31.76
CA PHE A 569 21.92 -24.10 31.17
C PHE A 569 22.35 -25.48 30.61
N THR A 570 23.57 -25.93 30.89
CA THR A 570 24.07 -27.23 30.39
C THR A 570 23.33 -28.42 31.00
N SER A 571 23.24 -29.52 30.25
CA SER A 571 22.39 -30.70 30.52
C SER A 571 22.51 -31.30 31.92
N ASP A 572 23.67 -31.16 32.58
CA ASP A 572 23.91 -31.71 33.92
C ASP A 572 23.20 -30.90 35.02
N SER A 573 22.94 -29.61 34.79
CA SER A 573 22.34 -28.68 35.77
C SER A 573 20.79 -28.76 35.85
N VAL A 574 20.15 -29.40 34.87
CA VAL A 574 18.67 -29.45 34.72
C VAL A 574 18.08 -30.78 35.25
N SER A 575 18.90 -31.65 35.85
CA SER A 575 18.55 -33.02 36.22
C SER A 575 17.64 -33.19 37.45
N VAL A 576 17.10 -32.12 38.05
CA VAL A 576 16.17 -32.23 39.18
C VAL A 576 14.81 -31.65 38.80
N ARG A 577 13.94 -32.49 38.22
CA ARG A 577 12.49 -32.23 38.18
C ARG A 577 11.77 -33.29 38.98
N GLN A 578 11.53 -33.00 40.26
CA GLN A 578 10.30 -33.47 40.91
C GLN A 578 9.19 -32.53 40.45
N GLU A 579 8.04 -33.06 40.03
CA GLU A 579 6.82 -32.26 39.85
C GLU A 579 6.52 -31.56 41.18
N LYS A 580 6.90 -30.29 41.29
CA LYS A 580 6.55 -29.48 42.45
C LYS A 580 5.09 -29.08 42.28
N VAL A 581 4.22 -29.65 43.11
CA VAL A 581 2.80 -29.26 43.19
C VAL A 581 2.74 -27.75 43.44
N PHE A 582 1.84 -27.04 42.74
CA PHE A 582 1.67 -25.61 42.91
C PHE A 582 1.30 -25.26 44.36
N ASP A 583 2.11 -24.43 45.02
CA ASP A 583 1.90 -24.04 46.41
C ASP A 583 0.85 -22.92 46.50
N CYS A 584 -0.40 -23.32 46.74
CA CYS A 584 -1.51 -22.37 46.89
C CYS A 584 -1.33 -21.45 48.10
N VAL A 585 -0.73 -21.93 49.19
CA VAL A 585 -0.55 -21.15 50.42
C VAL A 585 0.43 -20.02 50.16
N ASP A 586 1.59 -20.32 49.57
CA ASP A 586 2.60 -19.34 49.22
C ASP A 586 2.07 -18.30 48.22
N PHE A 587 1.36 -18.75 47.19
CA PHE A 587 0.75 -17.86 46.20
C PHE A 587 -0.21 -16.85 46.84
N PHE A 588 -1.22 -17.32 47.60
CA PHE A 588 -2.20 -16.42 48.20
C PHE A 588 -1.59 -15.56 49.31
N ARG A 589 -0.63 -16.07 50.09
CA ARG A 589 0.09 -15.28 51.10
C ARG A 589 0.86 -14.14 50.44
N THR A 590 1.58 -14.43 49.37
CA THR A 590 2.34 -13.41 48.62
C THR A 590 1.39 -12.36 48.04
N LYS A 591 0.38 -12.77 47.28
CA LYS A 591 -0.52 -11.83 46.59
C LYS A 591 -1.41 -11.03 47.54
N ILE A 592 -1.92 -11.64 48.59
CA ILE A 592 -2.89 -10.99 49.49
C ILE A 592 -2.21 -10.28 50.65
N LEU A 593 -1.27 -10.92 51.36
CA LEU A 593 -0.64 -10.30 52.54
C LEU A 593 0.54 -9.40 52.21
N GLN A 594 1.39 -9.78 51.27
CA GLN A 594 2.62 -9.04 50.99
C GLN A 594 2.38 -7.95 49.94
N GLU A 595 1.66 -8.29 48.86
CA GLU A 595 1.41 -7.37 47.75
C GLU A 595 0.09 -6.57 47.89
N ASN A 596 -0.75 -6.87 48.90
CA ASN A 596 -2.03 -6.20 49.15
C ASN A 596 -2.98 -6.18 47.93
N HIS A 597 -3.02 -7.26 47.14
CA HIS A 597 -3.86 -7.34 45.93
C HIS A 597 -5.36 -7.58 46.21
N LEU A 598 -5.77 -7.53 47.48
CA LEU A 598 -7.15 -7.66 47.95
C LEU A 598 -7.39 -6.67 49.10
N ASP A 599 -8.58 -6.08 49.18
CA ASP A 599 -8.91 -5.07 50.19
C ASP A 599 -9.23 -5.66 51.57
N ASN A 600 -9.36 -4.80 52.58
CA ASN A 600 -9.61 -5.22 53.97
C ASN A 600 -10.99 -5.85 54.23
N ASN A 601 -11.88 -5.94 53.22
CA ASN A 601 -13.18 -6.55 53.38
C ASN A 601 -13.11 -8.09 53.52
N TYR A 602 -11.94 -8.67 53.28
CA TYR A 602 -11.68 -10.11 53.33
C TYR A 602 -10.99 -10.54 54.65
N SER A 603 -11.37 -9.92 55.77
CA SER A 603 -10.69 -10.03 57.07
C SER A 603 -10.43 -11.47 57.53
N GLU A 604 -11.36 -12.40 57.32
CA GLU A 604 -11.19 -13.80 57.71
C GLU A 604 -10.09 -14.48 56.90
N LEU A 605 -9.99 -14.18 55.60
CA LEU A 605 -8.92 -14.68 54.75
C LEU A 605 -7.56 -14.11 55.16
N PHE A 606 -7.47 -12.83 55.54
CA PHE A 606 -6.24 -12.27 56.11
C PHE A 606 -5.82 -13.03 57.37
N ILE A 607 -6.76 -13.27 58.31
CA ILE A 607 -6.48 -14.02 59.53
C ILE A 607 -6.04 -15.46 59.21
N ALA A 608 -6.68 -16.12 58.24
CA ALA A 608 -6.30 -17.48 57.84
C ALA A 608 -4.87 -17.55 57.28
N LEU A 609 -4.48 -16.58 56.44
CA LEU A 609 -3.14 -16.51 55.84
C LEU A 609 -2.05 -16.20 56.88
N SER A 610 -2.36 -15.38 57.87
CA SER A 610 -1.43 -15.00 58.95
C SER A 610 -1.36 -16.03 60.07
N ASN A 611 -2.45 -16.75 60.35
CA ASN A 611 -2.54 -17.70 61.46
C ASN A 611 -3.29 -18.99 61.06
N PRO A 612 -2.57 -20.00 60.53
CA PRO A 612 -3.15 -21.27 60.11
C PRO A 612 -3.87 -22.05 61.24
N THR A 613 -3.57 -21.78 62.51
CA THR A 613 -4.23 -22.51 63.62
C THR A 613 -5.72 -22.20 63.77
N LYS A 614 -6.20 -21.10 63.18
CA LYS A 614 -7.60 -20.65 63.24
C LYS A 614 -8.46 -21.09 62.06
N ILE A 615 -7.94 -21.89 61.13
CA ILE A 615 -8.63 -22.21 59.88
C ILE A 615 -10.02 -22.82 60.11
N GLU A 616 -10.14 -23.81 61.01
CA GLU A 616 -11.43 -24.48 61.24
C GLU A 616 -12.46 -23.57 61.92
N GLU A 617 -12.02 -22.70 62.84
CA GLU A 617 -12.86 -21.65 63.42
C GLU A 617 -13.38 -20.70 62.33
N LEU A 618 -12.48 -20.24 61.45
CA LEU A 618 -12.81 -19.32 60.35
C LEU A 618 -13.72 -19.95 59.30
N LYS A 619 -13.53 -21.23 58.96
CA LYS A 619 -14.45 -21.99 58.10
C LYS A 619 -15.86 -22.01 58.71
N GLY A 620 -15.96 -22.21 60.03
CA GLY A 620 -17.23 -22.14 60.77
C GLY A 620 -17.90 -20.76 60.68
N ILE A 621 -17.13 -19.68 60.90
CA ILE A 621 -17.61 -18.30 60.82
C ILE A 621 -18.11 -17.98 59.40
N LEU A 622 -17.33 -18.30 58.36
CA LEU A 622 -17.69 -18.04 56.97
C LEU A 622 -18.92 -18.85 56.56
N THR A 623 -19.04 -20.10 57.02
CA THR A 623 -20.22 -20.95 56.76
C THR A 623 -21.48 -20.37 57.39
N ALA A 624 -21.40 -19.83 58.61
CA ALA A 624 -22.52 -19.13 59.24
C ALA A 624 -22.91 -17.85 58.46
N LYS A 625 -21.93 -17.07 57.98
CA LYS A 625 -22.18 -15.86 57.17
C LYS A 625 -22.89 -16.16 55.85
N LEU A 626 -22.69 -17.34 55.26
CA LEU A 626 -23.41 -17.77 54.06
C LEU A 626 -24.92 -17.92 54.25
N GLN A 627 -25.40 -18.10 55.49
CA GLN A 627 -26.82 -18.18 55.85
C GLN A 627 -27.50 -16.81 56.04
N GLY A 628 -26.75 -15.70 55.94
CA GLY A 628 -27.28 -14.35 56.12
C GLY A 628 -28.32 -13.93 55.05
N ARG A 629 -28.79 -12.67 55.06
CA ARG A 629 -29.65 -12.14 53.98
C ARG A 629 -28.90 -11.29 52.95
N ASP A 630 -27.71 -10.78 53.30
CA ASP A 630 -26.92 -9.93 52.43
C ASP A 630 -26.25 -10.73 51.30
N LEU A 631 -26.62 -10.42 50.05
CA LEU A 631 -26.13 -11.12 48.86
C LEU A 631 -24.64 -10.84 48.61
N TRP A 632 -24.17 -9.61 48.91
CA TRP A 632 -22.78 -9.23 48.66
C TRP A 632 -21.84 -9.90 49.66
N GLY A 633 -22.16 -9.82 50.96
CA GLY A 633 -21.46 -10.54 52.02
C GLY A 633 -21.45 -12.06 51.83
N LYS A 634 -22.50 -12.66 51.25
CA LYS A 634 -22.51 -14.07 50.86
C LYS A 634 -21.49 -14.42 49.78
N LYS A 635 -21.47 -13.66 48.68
CA LYS A 635 -20.50 -13.88 47.60
C LYS A 635 -19.07 -13.76 48.12
N MET A 636 -18.81 -12.75 48.95
CA MET A 636 -17.49 -12.51 49.54
C MET A 636 -17.09 -13.62 50.51
N SER A 637 -18.00 -14.04 51.39
CA SER A 637 -17.75 -15.17 52.32
C SER A 637 -17.54 -16.48 51.56
N SER A 638 -18.27 -16.70 50.46
CA SER A 638 -18.10 -17.86 49.59
C SER A 638 -16.73 -17.88 48.92
N PHE A 639 -16.28 -16.73 48.40
CA PHE A 639 -14.94 -16.59 47.85
C PHE A 639 -13.87 -16.87 48.90
N GLN A 640 -13.94 -16.25 50.08
CA GLN A 640 -12.98 -16.49 51.17
C GLN A 640 -12.91 -17.97 51.55
N LEU A 641 -14.06 -18.63 51.68
CA LEU A 641 -14.12 -20.05 52.02
C LEU A 641 -13.51 -20.94 50.94
N GLN A 642 -13.73 -20.62 49.66
CA GLN A 642 -13.11 -21.34 48.55
C GLN A 642 -11.59 -21.19 48.52
N VAL A 643 -11.06 -19.98 48.81
CA VAL A 643 -9.62 -19.75 48.91
C VAL A 643 -9.03 -20.56 50.07
N ILE A 644 -9.65 -20.52 51.26
CA ILE A 644 -9.21 -21.31 52.42
C ILE A 644 -9.22 -22.81 52.13
N ASN A 645 -10.27 -23.33 51.50
CA ASN A 645 -10.37 -24.75 51.13
C ASN A 645 -9.39 -25.16 50.02
N LEU A 646 -8.91 -24.20 49.22
CA LEU A 646 -7.87 -24.44 48.23
C LEU A 646 -6.48 -24.49 48.88
N MET A 647 -6.21 -23.60 49.84
CA MET A 647 -4.96 -23.54 50.58
C MET A 647 -4.77 -24.70 51.56
N TYR A 648 -5.86 -25.12 52.21
CA TYR A 648 -5.84 -26.11 53.29
C TYR A 648 -6.88 -27.20 53.01
N PRO A 649 -6.62 -28.05 51.99
CA PRO A 649 -7.55 -29.10 51.65
C PRO A 649 -7.42 -30.29 52.59
N ASP A 650 -8.52 -31.03 52.73
CA ASP A 650 -8.54 -32.27 53.50
C ASP A 650 -7.66 -33.37 52.87
N ALA A 651 -7.38 -33.26 51.57
CA ALA A 651 -6.45 -34.10 50.82
C ALA A 651 -5.67 -33.27 49.79
N PRO A 652 -4.41 -33.62 49.45
CA PRO A 652 -3.63 -32.90 48.46
C PRO A 652 -4.32 -32.87 47.09
N TYR A 653 -4.38 -31.71 46.45
CA TYR A 653 -4.89 -31.59 45.08
C TYR A 653 -3.79 -31.85 44.06
N SER A 654 -4.17 -32.46 42.94
CA SER A 654 -3.38 -32.42 41.71
C SER A 654 -3.38 -31.01 41.09
N ASN A 655 -2.39 -30.69 40.25
CA ASN A 655 -2.35 -29.42 39.52
C ASN A 655 -3.61 -29.17 38.65
N ILE A 656 -4.24 -30.24 38.15
CA ILE A 656 -5.49 -30.16 37.38
C ILE A 656 -6.65 -29.72 38.28
N GLU A 657 -6.76 -30.28 39.48
CA GLU A 657 -7.79 -29.90 40.45
C GLU A 657 -7.58 -28.49 40.98
N ILE A 658 -6.33 -28.10 41.25
CA ILE A 658 -5.96 -26.73 41.63
C ILE A 658 -6.44 -25.77 40.54
N LYS A 659 -6.16 -26.06 39.27
CA LYS A 659 -6.59 -25.22 38.15
C LYS A 659 -8.10 -25.03 38.11
N MET A 660 -8.87 -26.12 38.18
CA MET A 660 -10.33 -26.04 38.15
C MET A 660 -10.88 -25.19 39.31
N LYS A 661 -10.25 -25.29 40.49
CA LYS A 661 -10.60 -24.48 41.66
C LYS A 661 -10.21 -23.02 41.48
N LEU A 662 -9.05 -22.72 40.91
CA LEU A 662 -8.62 -21.34 40.58
C LEU A 662 -9.54 -20.71 39.51
N GLU A 663 -9.97 -21.46 38.50
CA GLU A 663 -10.96 -21.01 37.51
C GLU A 663 -12.30 -20.68 38.16
N SER A 664 -12.74 -21.51 39.12
CA SER A 664 -13.93 -21.25 39.92
C SER A 664 -13.79 -19.99 40.77
N LEU A 665 -12.64 -19.81 41.44
CA LEU A 665 -12.31 -18.63 42.23
C LEU A 665 -12.27 -17.36 41.38
N SER A 666 -11.66 -17.41 40.20
CA SER A 666 -11.61 -16.27 39.27
C SER A 666 -13.03 -15.86 38.85
N LYS A 667 -13.91 -16.82 38.55
CA LYS A 667 -15.33 -16.54 38.26
C LYS A 667 -16.05 -15.95 39.47
N ALA A 668 -15.82 -16.49 40.67
CA ALA A 668 -16.43 -15.99 41.90
C ALA A 668 -16.01 -14.53 42.16
N LEU A 669 -14.72 -14.21 42.02
CA LEU A 669 -14.19 -12.86 42.23
C LEU A 669 -14.72 -11.86 41.19
N ASN A 670 -14.75 -12.24 39.90
CA ASN A 670 -15.35 -11.41 38.85
C ASN A 670 -16.88 -11.20 39.05
N SER A 671 -17.57 -12.10 39.77
CA SER A 671 -18.99 -11.93 40.10
C SER A 671 -19.25 -10.96 41.26
N ILE A 672 -18.22 -10.67 42.05
CA ILE A 672 -18.20 -9.64 43.09
C ILE A 672 -17.91 -8.27 42.44
N TYR A 673 -17.04 -8.25 41.42
CA TYR A 673 -16.62 -7.06 40.67
C TYR A 673 -16.86 -7.21 39.15
N PRO A 674 -18.09 -6.94 38.64
CA PRO A 674 -18.44 -7.14 37.23
C PRO A 674 -17.62 -6.23 36.29
N GLN A 675 -17.45 -6.66 35.04
CA GLN A 675 -16.74 -5.87 34.01
C GLN A 675 -17.48 -4.55 33.75
N GLY A 676 -16.84 -3.42 34.10
CA GLY A 676 -17.37 -2.07 33.94
C GLY A 676 -16.89 -1.07 34.99
N SER A 677 -16.53 -1.53 36.20
CA SER A 677 -15.92 -0.69 37.24
C SER A 677 -14.40 -0.88 37.28
N THR A 678 -13.66 -0.10 36.49
CA THR A 678 -12.18 -0.20 36.44
C THR A 678 -11.50 0.29 37.72
N GLU A 679 -12.16 1.16 38.51
CA GLU A 679 -11.53 1.78 39.68
C GLU A 679 -11.40 0.85 40.90
N ASN A 680 -12.10 -0.29 40.96
CA ASN A 680 -12.13 -1.15 42.16
C ASN A 680 -11.92 -2.65 41.87
N ARG A 681 -11.35 -3.01 40.72
CA ARG A 681 -11.11 -4.43 40.42
C ARG A 681 -9.82 -4.90 41.13
N PRO A 682 -9.87 -5.93 42.00
CA PRO A 682 -8.68 -6.42 42.67
C PRO A 682 -7.64 -6.95 41.68
N GLN A 683 -6.37 -6.58 41.87
CA GLN A 683 -5.24 -7.08 41.07
C GLN A 683 -5.15 -8.61 41.08
N LEU A 684 -5.64 -9.25 42.15
CA LEU A 684 -5.76 -10.69 42.30
C LEU A 684 -6.55 -11.36 41.15
N CYS A 685 -7.47 -10.65 40.49
CA CYS A 685 -8.18 -11.17 39.32
C CYS A 685 -7.23 -11.53 38.17
N GLU A 686 -6.22 -10.70 37.93
CA GLU A 686 -5.27 -10.90 36.85
C GLU A 686 -4.21 -11.92 37.26
N ASP A 687 -3.76 -11.91 38.53
CA ASP A 687 -2.86 -12.94 39.07
C ASP A 687 -3.45 -14.35 38.92
N LEU A 688 -4.76 -14.51 39.20
CA LEU A 688 -5.45 -15.79 39.03
C LEU A 688 -5.48 -16.25 37.56
N LYS A 689 -5.74 -15.33 36.62
CA LYS A 689 -5.75 -15.67 35.18
C LYS A 689 -4.37 -16.10 34.70
N GLU A 690 -3.33 -15.40 35.16
CA GLU A 690 -1.94 -15.72 34.88
C GLU A 690 -1.64 -17.16 35.33
N VAL A 691 -1.86 -17.48 36.61
CA VAL A 691 -1.65 -18.84 37.15
C VAL A 691 -2.49 -19.91 36.44
N ILE A 692 -3.76 -19.64 36.14
CA ILE A 692 -4.63 -20.59 35.41
C ILE A 692 -4.04 -20.90 34.03
N GLY A 693 -3.56 -19.88 33.30
CA GLY A 693 -2.90 -20.04 32.01
C GLY A 693 -1.63 -20.90 32.10
N HIS A 694 -0.99 -20.96 33.27
CA HIS A 694 0.22 -21.76 33.49
C HIS A 694 -0.08 -23.22 33.74
N LEU A 695 -1.18 -23.49 34.46
CA LEU A 695 -1.70 -24.83 34.65
C LEU A 695 -2.36 -25.41 33.39
N GLN A 696 -2.53 -24.61 32.30
CA GLN A 696 -3.06 -25.06 31.00
C GLN A 696 -2.04 -25.77 30.11
N SER A 697 -0.75 -25.50 30.26
CA SER A 697 0.27 -26.22 29.48
C SER A 697 0.44 -27.59 30.11
N PRO A 698 0.30 -28.71 29.37
CA PRO A 698 0.96 -29.94 29.80
C PRO A 698 2.40 -29.53 30.11
N GLN A 699 2.89 -29.78 31.32
CA GLN A 699 4.32 -29.81 31.56
C GLN A 699 4.86 -31.03 30.81
N ALA A 700 4.72 -31.03 29.48
CA ALA A 700 5.48 -31.87 28.59
C ALA A 700 6.91 -31.68 29.04
N THR A 701 7.57 -32.80 29.28
CA THR A 701 9.00 -32.97 29.47
C THR A 701 9.74 -32.06 28.49
N ARG A 702 9.93 -30.80 28.88
CA ARG A 702 10.59 -29.81 28.05
C ARG A 702 12.06 -30.21 28.06
N GLN A 703 12.49 -30.83 26.97
CA GLN A 703 13.86 -31.29 26.76
C GLN A 703 14.82 -30.11 26.91
N VAL A 704 16.06 -30.41 27.30
CA VAL A 704 17.19 -29.46 27.40
C VAL A 704 17.32 -28.59 26.14
N SER A 705 16.88 -29.10 24.98
CA SER A 705 16.80 -28.39 23.70
C SER A 705 15.97 -27.09 23.71
N GLN A 706 15.17 -26.81 24.75
CA GLN A 706 14.38 -25.57 24.80
C GLN A 706 15.19 -24.33 25.23
N TYR A 707 16.31 -24.52 25.94
CA TYR A 707 17.19 -23.42 26.37
C TYR A 707 18.47 -23.37 25.54
N ASP A 708 18.52 -24.13 24.44
CA ASP A 708 19.66 -24.09 23.53
C ASP A 708 19.83 -22.64 23.04
N GLY A 709 21.06 -22.15 23.11
CA GLY A 709 21.40 -20.78 22.76
C GLY A 709 20.98 -19.69 23.77
N TRP A 710 20.36 -20.03 24.90
CA TRP A 710 20.08 -19.06 25.96
C TRP A 710 21.33 -18.77 26.79
N LEU A 711 21.47 -17.52 27.23
CA LEU A 711 22.65 -17.05 27.94
C LEU A 711 22.26 -16.26 29.19
N VAL A 712 23.02 -16.47 30.28
CA VAL A 712 22.95 -15.61 31.47
C VAL A 712 24.06 -14.56 31.37
N ARG A 713 23.71 -13.28 31.53
CA ARG A 713 24.67 -12.16 31.41
C ARG A 713 24.47 -11.14 32.52
N ASP A 714 25.56 -10.73 33.17
CA ASP A 714 25.62 -9.51 33.97
C ASP A 714 26.03 -8.36 33.05
N THR A 715 25.08 -7.49 32.70
CA THR A 715 25.23 -6.51 31.62
C THR A 715 24.85 -5.09 32.03
N ASP A 716 25.50 -4.14 31.35
CA ASP A 716 25.12 -2.73 31.28
C ASP A 716 24.86 -2.30 29.85
N ASP A 717 24.42 -3.22 28.99
CA ASP A 717 24.02 -2.85 27.64
C ASP A 717 22.87 -1.82 27.70
N PRO A 718 23.02 -0.62 27.08
CA PRO A 718 22.04 0.45 27.19
C PRO A 718 20.67 0.06 26.64
N CYS A 719 20.62 -0.82 25.62
CA CYS A 719 19.37 -1.35 25.09
C CYS A 719 18.66 -2.21 26.13
N THR A 720 19.39 -3.11 26.80
CA THR A 720 18.85 -4.02 27.82
C THR A 720 18.35 -3.26 29.05
N LEU A 721 19.06 -2.23 29.48
CA LEU A 721 18.64 -1.39 30.61
C LEU A 721 17.41 -0.55 30.27
N LEU A 722 17.33 0.01 29.07
CA LEU A 722 16.15 0.78 28.64
C LEU A 722 14.91 -0.12 28.50
N LEU A 723 15.09 -1.39 28.16
CA LEU A 723 14.02 -2.36 27.98
C LEU A 723 13.76 -3.25 29.21
N LEU A 724 14.34 -2.89 30.37
CA LEU A 724 14.39 -3.70 31.57
C LEU A 724 13.03 -4.22 32.05
N GLY A 725 12.01 -3.35 32.11
CA GLY A 725 10.65 -3.76 32.42
C GLY A 725 9.81 -4.07 31.19
N THR A 726 10.18 -3.51 30.02
CA THR A 726 9.41 -3.59 28.77
C THR A 726 9.40 -5.00 28.17
N GLU A 727 10.50 -5.74 28.26
CA GLU A 727 10.61 -7.10 27.67
C GLU A 727 10.12 -8.22 28.60
N ILE A 728 10.01 -7.93 29.89
CA ILE A 728 9.69 -8.92 30.92
C ILE A 728 8.19 -9.07 31.11
N SER A 729 7.50 -8.05 31.59
CA SER A 729 6.05 -8.11 31.78
C SER A 729 5.42 -6.81 31.35
N THR A 730 4.24 -6.90 30.74
CA THR A 730 3.44 -5.72 30.38
C THR A 730 3.06 -4.90 31.62
N GLN A 731 3.28 -5.42 32.82
CA GLN A 731 2.97 -4.79 34.10
C GLN A 731 4.18 -4.32 34.92
N SER A 732 5.41 -4.50 34.44
CA SER A 732 6.56 -4.04 35.19
C SER A 732 6.55 -2.51 35.31
N CYS A 733 6.65 -2.02 36.54
CA CYS A 733 6.78 -0.59 36.84
C CYS A 733 8.03 0.04 36.21
N GLN A 734 8.98 -0.79 35.75
CA GLN A 734 10.21 -0.42 35.04
C GLN A 734 10.04 -0.43 33.50
N SER A 735 8.81 -0.42 32.98
CA SER A 735 8.53 -0.33 31.55
C SER A 735 8.52 1.12 31.07
N VAL A 736 9.02 1.34 29.85
CA VAL A 736 8.96 2.67 29.19
C VAL A 736 7.54 3.13 28.85
N ASP A 737 6.58 2.20 28.88
CA ASP A 737 5.17 2.41 28.47
C ASP A 737 4.22 2.63 29.65
N ARG A 738 4.72 2.54 30.89
CA ARG A 738 3.90 2.68 32.10
C ARG A 738 3.72 4.14 32.47
N SER A 739 2.67 4.43 33.26
CA SER A 739 2.44 5.77 33.82
C SER A 739 3.72 6.32 34.46
N PRO A 740 4.01 7.63 34.30
CA PRO A 740 5.21 8.29 34.82
C PRO A 740 5.50 7.98 36.29
N ASP A 741 4.49 7.84 37.13
CA ASP A 741 4.65 7.58 38.56
C ASP A 741 5.38 6.26 38.85
N PHE A 742 5.23 5.29 37.95
CA PHE A 742 5.93 4.02 38.00
C PHE A 742 7.25 4.13 37.22
N SER A 743 7.20 4.53 35.96
CA SER A 743 8.37 4.41 35.08
C SER A 743 9.52 5.37 35.40
N LYS A 744 9.31 6.45 36.15
CA LYS A 744 10.35 7.45 36.46
C LYS A 744 11.61 6.87 37.12
N CYS A 745 11.46 5.81 37.91
CA CYS A 745 12.57 5.13 38.56
C CYS A 745 13.35 4.19 37.62
N LEU A 746 12.88 3.95 36.39
CA LEU A 746 13.69 3.26 35.36
C LEU A 746 15.01 4.02 35.13
N LEU A 747 15.00 5.35 35.28
CA LEU A 747 16.16 6.20 35.07
C LEU A 747 17.33 5.84 35.98
N SER A 748 17.09 5.41 37.23
CA SER A 748 18.18 4.99 38.13
C SER A 748 18.97 3.80 37.61
N TYR A 749 18.35 2.91 36.83
CA TYR A 749 19.06 1.80 36.20
C TYR A 749 19.83 2.23 34.94
N LEU A 750 19.41 3.33 34.30
CA LEU A 750 20.09 3.87 33.12
C LEU A 750 21.34 4.65 33.48
N ILE A 751 21.30 5.49 34.53
CA ILE A 751 22.37 6.45 34.80
C ILE A 751 23.21 6.16 36.04
N ASP A 752 22.76 5.29 36.95
CA ASP A 752 23.52 4.97 38.16
C ASP A 752 24.27 3.64 38.00
N GLY A 753 25.60 3.69 37.95
CA GLY A 753 26.46 2.52 37.81
C GLY A 753 26.44 1.57 39.01
N LYS A 754 25.83 1.93 40.15
CA LYS A 754 25.68 0.98 41.27
C LYS A 754 24.73 -0.17 40.96
N ASN A 755 23.84 0.02 39.98
CA ASN A 755 22.88 -0.99 39.55
C ASN A 755 23.41 -1.68 38.28
N ARG A 756 23.42 -3.01 38.24
CA ARG A 756 23.62 -3.81 37.02
C ARG A 756 22.49 -4.80 36.89
N VAL A 757 22.38 -5.44 35.73
CA VAL A 757 21.29 -6.38 35.50
C VAL A 757 21.84 -7.74 35.10
N LEU A 758 21.44 -8.75 35.86
CA LEU A 758 21.62 -10.14 35.51
C LEU A 758 20.42 -10.60 34.69
N VAL A 759 20.62 -10.86 33.40
CA VAL A 759 19.57 -11.24 32.46
C VAL A 759 19.75 -12.67 31.96
N VAL A 760 18.63 -13.35 31.72
CA VAL A 760 18.56 -14.49 30.80
C VAL A 760 18.03 -13.97 29.49
N SER A 761 18.79 -14.13 28.42
CA SER A 761 18.37 -13.76 27.07
C SER A 761 18.27 -14.98 26.16
N ASP A 762 17.32 -14.95 25.23
CA ASP A 762 17.26 -15.91 24.12
C ASP A 762 18.36 -15.65 23.07
N GLU A 763 18.37 -16.46 22.01
CA GLU A 763 19.34 -16.36 20.90
C GLU A 763 19.31 -15.01 20.17
N GLU A 764 18.17 -14.31 20.20
CA GLU A 764 18.00 -12.97 19.61
C GLU A 764 18.46 -11.86 20.56
N GLY A 765 18.89 -12.21 21.78
CA GLY A 765 19.30 -11.28 22.82
C GLY A 765 18.13 -10.59 23.53
N LYS A 766 16.89 -11.09 23.37
CA LYS A 766 15.72 -10.56 24.05
C LYS A 766 15.67 -11.07 25.48
N THR A 767 15.33 -10.20 26.42
CA THR A 767 15.26 -10.54 27.84
C THR A 767 14.08 -11.49 28.12
N ILE A 768 14.37 -12.66 28.67
CA ILE A 768 13.38 -13.67 29.11
C ILE A 768 13.14 -13.58 30.61
N ALA A 769 14.18 -13.32 31.38
CA ALA A 769 14.08 -13.07 32.81
C ALA A 769 15.21 -12.15 33.24
N ARG A 770 15.03 -11.45 34.36
CA ARG A 770 16.04 -10.58 34.92
C ARG A 770 16.06 -10.62 36.43
N SER A 771 17.17 -10.18 36.99
CA SER A 771 17.28 -9.68 38.36
C SER A 771 18.27 -8.52 38.36
N VAL A 772 18.01 -7.49 39.16
CA VAL A 772 18.95 -6.39 39.32
C VAL A 772 19.97 -6.76 40.39
N LEU A 773 21.23 -6.53 40.10
CA LEU A 773 22.32 -6.57 41.06
C LEU A 773 22.66 -5.13 41.49
N ARG A 774 22.67 -4.88 42.79
CA ARG A 774 23.05 -3.59 43.36
C ARG A 774 24.30 -3.73 44.19
N LEU A 775 25.28 -2.91 43.88
CA LEU A 775 26.41 -2.70 44.76
C LEU A 775 25.98 -1.72 45.85
N LEU A 776 26.07 -2.12 47.11
CA LEU A 776 25.63 -1.33 48.28
C LEU A 776 26.71 -1.33 49.37
N CYS A 777 26.54 -0.51 50.40
CA CYS A 777 27.39 -0.52 51.59
C CYS A 777 26.57 -0.92 52.81
N ASP A 778 27.17 -1.70 53.71
CA ASP A 778 26.60 -1.98 55.02
C ASP A 778 26.89 -0.85 56.03
N SER A 779 26.36 -0.96 57.25
CA SER A 779 26.56 0.02 58.32
C SER A 779 28.00 0.09 58.84
N GLU A 780 28.82 -0.93 58.59
CA GLU A 780 30.25 -0.96 58.91
C GLU A 780 31.12 -0.38 57.79
N GLY A 781 30.50 0.04 56.69
CA GLY A 781 31.18 0.60 55.52
C GLY A 781 31.72 -0.44 54.54
N ARG A 782 31.35 -1.72 54.70
CA ARG A 782 31.78 -2.80 53.79
C ARG A 782 30.86 -2.88 52.59
N ASN A 783 31.45 -3.20 51.44
CA ASN A 783 30.68 -3.37 50.21
C ASN A 783 29.95 -4.72 50.19
N VAL A 784 28.71 -4.73 49.66
CA VAL A 784 27.88 -5.92 49.50
C VAL A 784 27.22 -5.94 48.13
N LEU A 785 26.96 -7.13 47.60
CA LEU A 785 26.18 -7.33 46.38
C LEU A 785 24.77 -7.75 46.76
N PHE A 786 23.77 -6.93 46.44
CA PHE A 786 22.36 -7.26 46.66
C PHE A 786 21.71 -7.68 45.33
N GLN A 787 21.02 -8.81 45.33
CA GLN A 787 20.22 -9.30 44.21
C GLN A 787 18.74 -9.03 44.51
N GLU A 788 18.11 -8.21 43.68
CA GLU A 788 16.66 -7.98 43.71
C GLU A 788 15.87 -9.21 43.27
N TYR A 789 14.55 -9.15 43.49
CA TYR A 789 13.61 -10.16 43.01
C TYR A 789 13.83 -10.54 41.54
N ILE A 790 13.70 -11.84 41.24
CA ILE A 790 13.77 -12.36 39.88
C ILE A 790 12.43 -12.13 39.20
N TYR A 791 12.44 -11.34 38.13
CA TYR A 791 11.28 -11.08 37.31
C TYR A 791 11.36 -11.89 36.01
N PRO A 792 10.57 -12.97 35.86
CA PRO A 792 10.52 -13.73 34.63
C PRO A 792 9.40 -13.23 33.70
N LYS A 793 9.55 -13.46 32.40
CA LYS A 793 8.54 -13.12 31.37
C LYS A 793 7.38 -14.11 31.29
N THR A 794 7.66 -15.35 31.62
CA THR A 794 6.69 -16.44 31.80
C THR A 794 6.86 -16.97 33.21
N PRO A 795 5.86 -17.62 33.81
CA PRO A 795 5.91 -18.15 35.17
C PRO A 795 7.21 -18.90 35.41
N MET A 796 7.77 -18.71 36.61
CA MET A 796 9.11 -19.14 36.97
C MET A 796 9.38 -20.57 36.57
N ASP A 797 10.16 -20.72 35.50
CA ASP A 797 10.89 -21.95 35.26
C ASP A 797 11.98 -22.04 36.32
N ALA A 798 11.96 -23.11 37.12
CA ALA A 798 12.93 -23.34 38.17
C ALA A 798 14.37 -23.33 37.63
N ALA A 799 14.58 -23.73 36.37
CA ALA A 799 15.89 -23.69 35.72
C ALA A 799 16.39 -22.24 35.53
N ILE A 800 15.54 -21.33 35.04
CA ILE A 800 15.87 -19.91 34.86
C ILE A 800 16.23 -19.26 36.20
N THR A 801 15.44 -19.55 37.22
CA THR A 801 15.65 -19.04 38.58
C THR A 801 16.98 -19.53 39.15
N THR A 802 17.25 -20.82 39.00
CA THR A 802 18.50 -21.46 39.43
C THR A 802 19.70 -20.86 38.69
N ALA A 803 19.58 -20.64 37.38
CA ALA A 803 20.61 -20.04 36.56
C ALA A 803 20.93 -18.60 37.00
N LEU A 804 19.91 -17.74 37.21
CA LEU A 804 20.11 -16.38 37.73
C LEU A 804 20.74 -16.38 39.12
N ASN A 805 20.25 -17.21 40.04
CA ASN A 805 20.81 -17.35 41.38
C ASN A 805 22.27 -17.82 41.36
N ASN A 806 22.62 -18.76 40.48
CA ASN A 806 24.00 -19.23 40.32
C ASN A 806 24.89 -18.15 39.68
N GLY A 807 24.36 -17.40 38.71
CA GLY A 807 25.04 -16.24 38.13
C GLY A 807 25.36 -15.18 39.19
N ALA A 808 24.41 -14.84 40.05
CA ALA A 808 24.61 -13.89 41.15
C ALA A 808 25.65 -14.40 42.18
N LYS A 809 25.61 -15.70 42.55
CA LYS A 809 26.62 -16.32 43.43
C LYS A 809 28.02 -16.27 42.86
N ARG A 810 28.17 -16.59 41.56
CA ARG A 810 29.47 -16.49 40.87
C ARG A 810 29.95 -15.05 40.82
N ARG A 811 29.05 -14.12 40.50
CA ARG A 811 29.38 -12.70 40.45
C ARG A 811 29.86 -12.16 41.80
N ALA A 812 29.15 -12.49 42.88
CA ALA A 812 29.56 -12.13 44.24
C ALA A 812 30.96 -12.67 44.58
N LYS A 813 31.25 -13.93 44.21
CA LYS A 813 32.56 -14.56 44.41
C LYS A 813 33.67 -13.86 43.60
N GLU A 814 33.42 -13.49 42.35
CA GLU A 814 34.38 -12.76 41.50
C GLU A 814 34.73 -11.37 42.08
N LEU A 815 33.72 -10.68 42.60
CA LEU A 815 33.85 -9.38 43.24
C LEU A 815 34.41 -9.47 44.66
N ASN A 816 34.45 -10.68 45.24
CA ASN A 816 34.78 -10.92 46.65
C ASN A 816 33.87 -10.15 47.61
N LEU A 817 32.56 -10.19 47.35
CA LEU A 817 31.53 -9.52 48.14
C LEU A 817 30.53 -10.52 48.71
N PRO A 818 29.94 -10.25 49.89
CA PRO A 818 28.76 -10.96 50.36
C PRO A 818 27.59 -10.78 49.37
N LEU A 819 26.89 -11.88 49.04
CA LEU A 819 25.65 -11.82 48.25
C LEU A 819 24.45 -11.74 49.19
N LEU A 820 23.58 -10.77 48.97
CA LEU A 820 22.34 -10.56 49.73
C LEU A 820 21.14 -10.72 48.78
N SER A 821 20.02 -11.22 49.27
CA SER A 821 18.74 -11.33 48.54
C SER A 821 17.59 -11.53 49.52
N ASP A 822 16.37 -11.32 49.07
CA ASP A 822 15.13 -11.65 49.77
C ASP A 822 14.84 -13.17 49.84
N LYS A 823 15.30 -13.97 48.88
CA LYS A 823 14.86 -15.39 48.69
C LYS A 823 15.97 -16.44 48.62
N LEU A 824 17.25 -16.06 48.66
CA LEU A 824 18.36 -17.00 48.44
C LEU A 824 18.76 -17.82 49.68
N SER A 825 18.39 -17.39 50.88
CA SER A 825 18.87 -17.97 52.13
C SER A 825 17.90 -17.68 53.27
N ASP A 826 17.93 -18.52 54.31
CA ASP A 826 17.17 -18.28 55.54
C ASP A 826 17.98 -17.50 56.59
N VAL A 827 19.26 -17.21 56.30
CA VAL A 827 20.17 -16.56 57.24
C VAL A 827 20.16 -15.04 57.00
N PRO A 828 19.75 -14.19 57.97
CA PRO A 828 19.69 -12.73 57.76
C PRO A 828 21.08 -12.07 57.69
N TYR A 829 21.24 -10.79 57.29
CA TYR A 829 22.57 -10.08 57.17
C TYR A 829 22.91 -8.91 58.14
N PRO A 830 24.03 -8.86 58.93
CA PRO A 830 24.18 -8.22 60.28
C PRO A 830 24.10 -6.76 60.41
N TYR A 831 24.01 -6.15 59.26
CA TYR A 831 24.31 -4.78 59.11
C TYR A 831 23.23 -4.24 58.21
N THR A 832 22.75 -3.07 58.59
CA THR A 832 21.82 -2.30 57.78
C THR A 832 22.53 -1.96 56.48
N VAL A 833 21.99 -2.45 55.37
CA VAL A 833 22.51 -2.12 54.04
C VAL A 833 21.93 -0.78 53.63
N ARG A 834 22.70 0.09 52.99
CA ARG A 834 22.24 1.43 52.59
C ARG A 834 22.72 1.77 51.19
N SER A 835 21.81 2.37 50.41
CA SER A 835 22.22 3.21 49.29
C SER A 835 22.47 4.63 49.81
N LYS A 836 23.55 5.28 49.35
CA LYS A 836 23.90 6.65 49.77
C LYS A 836 23.46 7.67 48.72
N GLY A 837 22.30 7.42 48.11
CA GLY A 837 21.80 8.18 46.97
C GLY A 837 22.55 7.86 45.66
N GLY A 838 22.11 8.47 44.59
CA GLY A 838 22.64 8.29 43.25
C GLY A 838 22.46 9.54 42.41
N ARG A 839 22.74 9.44 41.12
CA ARG A 839 22.56 10.55 40.18
C ARG A 839 21.12 10.73 39.71
N ALA A 840 20.30 9.69 39.85
CA ALA A 840 18.90 9.71 39.46
C ALA A 840 18.03 10.40 40.53
N PRO A 841 16.99 11.16 40.14
CA PRO A 841 16.11 11.85 41.08
C PRO A 841 15.32 10.90 41.98
N SER A 842 15.13 9.66 41.52
CA SER A 842 14.43 8.61 42.28
C SER A 842 14.96 7.23 41.90
N GLU A 843 14.86 6.32 42.85
CA GLU A 843 15.18 4.91 42.67
C GLU A 843 14.12 4.03 43.31
N TYR A 844 13.95 2.82 42.79
CA TYR A 844 13.11 1.83 43.45
C TYR A 844 13.74 1.30 44.73
N VAL A 845 12.90 1.12 45.74
CA VAL A 845 13.20 0.42 46.99
C VAL A 845 12.21 -0.74 47.11
N GLU A 846 12.36 -1.76 46.26
CA GLU A 846 11.56 -2.99 46.32
C GLU A 846 12.28 -4.02 47.20
N SER A 847 12.24 -3.82 48.51
CA SER A 847 12.53 -4.89 49.48
C SER A 847 11.81 -4.57 50.78
N GLY A 848 10.68 -5.23 50.99
CA GLY A 848 9.92 -5.21 52.24
C GLY A 848 10.41 -6.32 53.16
N ASP A 849 10.79 -5.93 54.36
CA ASP A 849 10.77 -6.70 55.60
C ASP A 849 11.75 -7.84 55.88
N MET A 850 12.55 -8.42 54.96
CA MET A 850 13.69 -9.32 55.31
C MET A 850 14.81 -9.35 54.24
N LEU A 851 16.07 -8.98 54.59
CA LEU A 851 17.25 -9.21 53.73
C LEU A 851 18.07 -10.40 54.25
N THR A 852 18.34 -11.40 53.40
CA THR A 852 19.01 -12.66 53.73
C THR A 852 20.33 -12.83 52.94
N ILE A 853 21.29 -13.58 53.46
CA ILE A 853 22.65 -13.75 52.88
C ILE A 853 22.76 -15.04 52.09
N GLY A 854 23.06 -14.94 50.79
CA GLY A 854 23.74 -16.00 50.05
C GLY A 854 25.22 -16.07 50.45
N VAL A 855 25.56 -17.02 51.32
CA VAL A 855 26.90 -17.32 51.89
C VAL A 855 27.34 -16.45 53.11
N THR A 856 26.97 -16.98 54.29
CA THR A 856 27.41 -16.75 55.70
C THR A 856 27.42 -15.35 56.36
N GLY A 857 26.44 -15.16 57.27
CA GLY A 857 26.56 -14.49 58.59
C GLY A 857 25.87 -13.13 58.87
N ASN A 858 24.58 -13.14 59.34
CA ASN A 858 23.71 -12.51 60.42
C ASN A 858 23.25 -11.03 60.72
N ILE A 859 22.08 -10.50 60.19
CA ILE A 859 21.04 -9.45 60.68
C ILE A 859 20.92 -7.84 60.44
N TRP A 860 19.97 -7.37 59.57
CA TRP A 860 18.97 -6.21 59.56
C TRP A 860 19.17 -4.69 59.18
N HIS A 861 18.52 -4.25 58.06
CA HIS A 861 17.36 -3.30 57.86
C HIS A 861 17.40 -2.33 56.62
N LEU A 862 16.29 -2.19 55.88
CA LEU A 862 15.93 -1.05 54.99
C LEU A 862 14.40 -1.03 54.83
N ASN A 863 13.75 0.12 55.06
CA ASN A 863 12.29 0.31 54.89
C ASN A 863 11.98 1.60 54.09
N SER A 864 11.03 1.45 53.15
CA SER A 864 10.22 2.45 52.42
C SER A 864 10.93 3.53 51.57
N LEU A 865 10.43 3.69 50.33
CA LEU A 865 10.76 4.71 49.32
C LEU A 865 11.14 6.08 49.91
N TYR A 866 12.35 6.56 49.58
CA TYR A 866 12.74 7.96 49.78
C TYR A 866 12.82 8.68 48.43
N CYS A 867 12.19 9.86 48.36
CA CYS A 867 12.47 10.86 47.36
C CYS A 867 13.81 11.52 47.74
N VAL A 868 14.81 11.48 46.86
CA VAL A 868 16.08 12.20 47.08
C VAL A 868 15.87 13.61 46.59
N LEU A 869 15.23 14.46 47.40
CA LEU A 869 15.32 15.90 47.23
C LEU A 869 16.29 16.42 48.30
N ASP A 870 17.51 16.72 47.87
CA ASP A 870 18.35 17.68 48.57
C ASP A 870 17.59 19.02 48.59
N SER A 871 17.09 19.42 49.77
CA SER A 871 16.90 20.82 50.08
C SER A 871 17.86 21.16 51.21
N GLN A 872 18.65 22.21 50.99
CA GLN A 872 19.55 22.88 51.93
C GLN A 872 19.06 22.91 53.38
#